data_AF-A0A255SPT1-F1
#
_entry.id   AF-A0A255SPT1-F1
#
_cell.length_a   1.000
_cell.length_b   1.000
_cell.length_c   1.000
_cell.angle_alpha   90.00
_cell.angle_beta   90.00
_cell.angle_gamma   90.00
#
_symmetry.space_group_name_H-M   'P 1'
#
loop_
_entity.id
_entity.type
_entity.pdbx_description
1 polymer ?
#
loop_
_entity_poly.entity_id
_entity_poly.type
_entity_poly.pdbx_seq_one_letter_code
_entity_poly.pdbx_strand_id
1 'polypeptide(L)'
;MLHTPKLIFMKNVQRGLTTILLGLFLLCPILIFARTENRSFRIINAANGLADNSAQTIDCTFSGRMVVTSLGAINIYDGGYFSQIPDEDINPFYLSKYTGNYHLYFDNMHHMWLKDKHKVKCVDMMTERYISDLSPLFREHGITGNVEDLFVDTSGRLWIVSGDYLYAENKHYQVRLRHGFQLQDLDVNGNMLMLFYNDGRMDSFNMVKGTHRSSSYCYDAECQKEYSNSTVLRRTENGFFQIRNGKNKSILLKYEFKSGKWTELMRQEYSLNNMEVKDSMLYIASAYGYWTYNMKTAQLDHYDEIMLNDGRVLLTDINTLCFDRHGGLWIGTERRGLLYSKPRISPFYVYTWENPRALELSSMLDKYQEENGTYPYESGVNCRYTDSRGWKWKGGRNGVTYTLPGTQKEIALNDSIGLLNHVAHCIIEDGNHNIWLGTSCGIAVLLIKDDKITHAVSFDSNDNVPIESFTDGRTMLLPNGNIMMQSIDHVIEFRPSTFITQHDNFVPLHPKLIRLMVNGNVVGAGTEVDGRVIIEKAVSRVRHIDFDYLATNLKLTFSAMNYFRPLQTYYRVRVLGGTDENWRVLSYFNSNGLVDSKGLLHLPLVGLEPGEYTVEVQASMFPDIWDTPSQKYTLSILQPWWQTTGLYITLLIVVGCMIAYNVKNYKLNNRLRMKCNLGEFELSKLLGNFLKRCEVCSDDILMPSRDELSGDGKVKMSLMSKEFVSLVLDLKPHVDDESITHDVLKSVGSRHGMDILELYDLVANNVNKNPRLFVRAVRLIQAEKLVVGSGEDMDAIASECHFVNTDYFVKCFTSYYGYTPIEYRYAFSRDE
;
A
#
# COMPACT_ATOMS: atom_id res chain seq x y z
N MET A 1 35.02 97.31 -23.63
CA MET A 1 34.99 95.99 -24.31
C MET A 1 36.06 95.12 -23.67
N LEU A 2 35.82 93.80 -23.59
CA LEU A 2 36.72 92.74 -23.08
C LEU A 2 36.37 92.22 -21.69
N HIS A 3 35.61 91.12 -21.63
CA HIS A 3 36.05 89.86 -21.00
C HIS A 3 34.90 88.83 -20.93
N THR A 4 34.62 88.14 -22.03
CA THR A 4 33.86 86.87 -22.01
C THR A 4 34.25 85.97 -23.18
N PRO A 5 35.32 85.15 -23.04
CA PRO A 5 35.28 83.82 -23.65
C PRO A 5 35.71 82.68 -22.71
N LYS A 6 36.34 82.98 -21.56
CA LYS A 6 36.89 81.93 -20.67
C LYS A 6 35.85 81.18 -19.83
N LEU A 7 34.74 81.82 -19.44
CA LEU A 7 33.75 81.20 -18.54
C LEU A 7 32.84 80.17 -19.25
N ILE A 8 32.57 80.35 -20.55
CA ILE A 8 31.75 79.42 -21.34
C ILE A 8 32.58 78.18 -21.72
N PHE A 9 33.87 78.35 -21.99
CA PHE A 9 34.77 77.24 -22.28
C PHE A 9 34.96 76.33 -21.04
N MET A 10 35.15 76.90 -19.84
CA MET A 10 35.29 76.09 -18.62
C MET A 10 34.00 75.36 -18.23
N LYS A 11 32.81 75.94 -18.42
CA LYS A 11 31.53 75.24 -18.16
C LYS A 11 31.25 74.11 -19.15
N ASN A 12 31.65 74.25 -20.41
CA ASN A 12 31.51 73.18 -21.41
C ASN A 12 32.54 72.07 -21.21
N VAL A 13 33.76 72.39 -20.74
CA VAL A 13 34.76 71.38 -20.37
C VAL A 13 34.35 70.63 -19.09
N GLN A 14 33.77 71.30 -18.09
CA GLN A 14 33.23 70.63 -16.89
C GLN A 14 31.99 69.76 -17.21
N ARG A 15 31.09 70.21 -18.08
CA ARG A 15 29.97 69.38 -18.56
C ARG A 15 30.47 68.19 -19.38
N GLY A 16 31.45 68.41 -20.27
CA GLY A 16 32.10 67.34 -21.03
C GLY A 16 32.77 66.30 -20.13
N LEU A 17 33.56 66.73 -19.14
CA LEU A 17 34.20 65.83 -18.18
C LEU A 17 33.19 65.09 -17.30
N THR A 18 32.11 65.74 -16.87
CA THR A 18 31.06 65.05 -16.07
C THR A 18 30.25 64.06 -16.90
N THR A 19 29.97 64.33 -18.18
CA THR A 19 29.38 63.32 -19.10
C THR A 19 30.35 62.21 -19.47
N ILE A 20 31.65 62.48 -19.57
CA ILE A 20 32.67 61.45 -19.82
C ILE A 20 32.89 60.59 -18.58
N LEU A 21 32.86 61.17 -17.36
CA LEU A 21 32.90 60.43 -16.10
C LEU A 21 31.62 59.63 -15.85
N LEU A 22 30.43 60.16 -16.16
CA LEU A 22 29.18 59.40 -16.14
C LEU A 22 29.18 58.28 -17.20
N GLY A 23 29.73 58.56 -18.39
CA GLY A 23 29.90 57.58 -19.46
C GLY A 23 30.89 56.48 -19.09
N LEU A 24 31.97 56.79 -18.38
CA LEU A 24 32.93 55.82 -17.84
C LEU A 24 32.37 55.01 -16.67
N PHE A 25 31.50 55.59 -15.84
CA PHE A 25 30.76 54.85 -14.81
C PHE A 25 29.68 53.92 -15.41
N LEU A 26 29.11 54.28 -16.57
CA LEU A 26 28.19 53.44 -17.34
C LEU A 26 28.89 52.42 -18.26
N LEU A 27 30.21 52.58 -18.50
CA LEU A 27 31.05 51.68 -19.31
C LEU A 27 31.97 50.77 -18.51
N CYS A 28 31.99 50.88 -17.19
CA CYS A 28 32.44 49.76 -16.37
C CYS A 28 31.29 48.73 -16.41
N PRO A 29 31.43 47.58 -17.10
CA PRO A 29 30.62 46.46 -16.68
C PRO A 29 31.02 46.26 -15.22
N ILE A 30 30.07 46.45 -14.30
CA ILE A 30 30.16 45.80 -13.01
C ILE A 30 30.24 44.32 -13.40
N LEU A 31 31.47 43.81 -13.52
CA LEU A 31 31.76 42.41 -13.45
C LEU A 31 31.32 42.06 -12.03
N ILE A 32 30.02 41.79 -11.89
CA ILE A 32 29.53 40.94 -10.83
C ILE A 32 30.26 39.64 -11.12
N PHE A 33 31.42 39.48 -10.48
CA PHE A 33 31.95 38.16 -10.24
C PHE A 33 30.84 37.46 -9.48
N ALA A 34 30.03 36.67 -10.21
CA ALA A 34 29.34 35.55 -9.62
C ALA A 34 30.45 34.56 -9.25
N ARG A 35 31.24 34.92 -8.23
CA ARG A 35 32.11 33.99 -7.54
C ARG A 35 31.15 32.93 -7.07
N THR A 36 31.29 31.70 -7.55
CA THR A 36 30.43 30.60 -7.10
C THR A 36 30.55 30.55 -5.57
N GLU A 37 29.48 31.03 -4.94
CA GLU A 37 29.44 31.44 -3.54
C GLU A 37 29.65 30.19 -2.64
N ASN A 38 30.38 30.31 -1.53
CA ASN A 38 30.82 29.19 -0.70
C ASN A 38 29.64 28.32 -0.25
N ARG A 39 29.45 27.16 -0.91
CA ARG A 39 28.45 26.15 -0.54
C ARG A 39 28.85 25.48 0.77
N SER A 40 27.89 25.34 1.68
CA SER A 40 28.02 24.46 2.85
C SER A 40 27.34 23.12 2.58
N PHE A 41 27.90 22.05 3.16
CA PHE A 41 27.43 20.69 2.95
C PHE A 41 27.08 20.00 4.27
N ARG A 42 26.05 19.14 4.23
CA ARG A 42 25.75 18.17 5.29
C ARG A 42 26.11 16.76 4.84
N ILE A 43 26.54 15.93 5.78
CA ILE A 43 26.90 14.53 5.53
C ILE A 43 25.66 13.65 5.69
N ILE A 44 25.46 12.73 4.76
CA ILE A 44 24.46 11.66 4.82
C ILE A 44 25.19 10.34 4.57
N ASN A 45 25.26 9.47 5.59
CA ASN A 45 26.08 8.26 5.55
C ASN A 45 25.31 7.04 6.10
N ALA A 46 26.01 5.94 6.38
CA ALA A 46 25.41 4.70 6.90
C ALA A 46 24.60 4.89 8.20
N ALA A 47 24.97 5.86 9.05
CA ALA A 47 24.19 6.19 10.25
C ALA A 47 22.80 6.77 9.91
N ASN A 48 22.62 7.29 8.68
CA ASN A 48 21.35 7.76 8.17
C ASN A 48 20.57 6.70 7.36
N GLY A 49 21.12 5.49 7.20
CA GLY A 49 20.49 4.35 6.51
C GLY A 49 21.07 4.01 5.13
N LEU A 50 22.13 4.67 4.69
CA LEU A 50 22.86 4.28 3.47
C LEU A 50 23.51 2.90 3.67
N ALA A 51 23.46 2.00 2.69
CA ALA A 51 23.99 0.63 2.84
C ALA A 51 25.51 0.62 3.08
N ASP A 52 26.24 1.45 2.34
CA ASP A 52 27.69 1.60 2.45
C ASP A 52 28.10 3.04 2.11
N ASN A 53 29.20 3.51 2.69
CA ASN A 53 29.66 4.90 2.55
C ASN A 53 30.39 5.20 1.22
N SER A 54 30.61 4.21 0.36
CA SER A 54 31.21 4.43 -0.94
C SER A 54 30.17 4.75 -2.00
N ALA A 55 29.99 6.03 -2.34
CA ALA A 55 29.07 6.43 -3.40
C ALA A 55 29.77 6.32 -4.76
N GLN A 56 29.51 5.22 -5.49
CA GLN A 56 30.11 4.95 -6.81
C GLN A 56 29.51 5.85 -7.89
N THR A 57 28.19 5.93 -7.93
CA THR A 57 27.48 6.89 -8.77
C THR A 57 26.22 7.38 -8.09
N ILE A 58 25.76 8.56 -8.50
CA ILE A 58 24.55 9.20 -8.00
C ILE A 58 23.80 9.80 -9.17
N ASP A 59 22.48 9.66 -9.14
CA ASP A 59 21.59 10.27 -10.13
C ASP A 59 20.23 10.59 -9.49
N CYS A 60 19.46 11.46 -10.13
CA CYS A 60 18.13 11.86 -9.69
C CYS A 60 17.07 11.28 -10.63
N THR A 61 16.16 10.49 -10.07
CA THR A 61 15.01 9.99 -10.85
C THR A 61 14.12 11.15 -11.29
N PHE A 62 13.34 10.95 -12.36
CA PHE A 62 12.28 11.89 -12.75
C PHE A 62 11.27 12.19 -11.63
N SER A 63 11.06 11.24 -10.70
CA SER A 63 10.21 11.48 -9.52
C SER A 63 10.78 12.46 -8.51
N GLY A 64 12.09 12.74 -8.55
CA GLY A 64 12.81 13.58 -7.58
C GLY A 64 13.64 12.79 -6.56
N ARG A 65 13.49 11.45 -6.52
CA ARG A 65 14.25 10.56 -5.64
C ARG A 65 15.71 10.48 -6.06
N MET A 66 16.61 10.41 -5.09
CA MET A 66 18.04 10.22 -5.36
C MET A 66 18.38 8.72 -5.39
N VAL A 67 19.11 8.29 -6.41
CA VAL A 67 19.63 6.93 -6.54
C VAL A 67 21.12 6.97 -6.31
N VAL A 68 21.63 6.10 -5.44
CA VAL A 68 23.04 5.99 -5.11
C VAL A 68 23.45 4.53 -5.18
N THR A 69 24.36 4.21 -6.09
CA THR A 69 24.96 2.88 -6.12
C THR A 69 26.16 2.88 -5.19
N SER A 70 26.13 2.03 -4.17
CA SER A 70 27.27 1.78 -3.29
C SER A 70 27.91 0.43 -3.60
N LEU A 71 29.04 0.11 -2.96
CA LEU A 71 29.56 -1.26 -3.01
C LEU A 71 28.50 -2.24 -2.48
N GLY A 72 27.95 -3.06 -3.37
CA GLY A 72 27.02 -4.16 -3.04
C GLY A 72 25.52 -3.81 -2.92
N ALA A 73 25.10 -2.57 -3.16
CA ALA A 73 23.66 -2.23 -3.14
C ALA A 73 23.32 -0.97 -3.94
N ILE A 74 22.06 -0.90 -4.38
CA ILE A 74 21.46 0.34 -4.88
C ILE A 74 20.61 0.93 -3.77
N ASN A 75 20.84 2.21 -3.46
CA ASN A 75 20.14 2.94 -2.43
C ASN A 75 19.24 3.99 -3.08
N ILE A 76 17.94 3.95 -2.79
CA ILE A 76 16.97 4.95 -3.26
C ILE A 76 16.55 5.79 -2.06
N TYR A 77 16.80 7.10 -2.13
CA TYR A 77 16.49 8.06 -1.07
C TYR A 77 15.28 8.93 -1.41
N ASP A 78 14.25 8.80 -0.58
CA ASP A 78 12.94 9.42 -0.78
C ASP A 78 12.75 10.73 0.00
N GLY A 79 13.82 11.26 0.61
CA GLY A 79 13.79 12.41 1.52
C GLY A 79 13.61 12.03 2.99
N GLY A 80 13.12 10.83 3.25
CA GLY A 80 12.93 10.30 4.59
C GLY A 80 13.90 9.17 4.95
N TYR A 81 13.92 8.16 4.09
CA TYR A 81 14.58 6.88 4.30
C TYR A 81 15.32 6.46 3.04
N PHE A 82 16.31 5.60 3.23
CA PHE A 82 16.90 4.80 2.16
C PHE A 82 16.14 3.49 2.04
N SER A 83 15.63 3.19 0.86
CA SER A 83 15.27 1.83 0.45
C SER A 83 16.45 1.22 -0.29
N GLN A 84 16.69 -0.06 -0.07
CA GLN A 84 17.85 -0.75 -0.62
C GLN A 84 17.38 -1.86 -1.55
N ILE A 85 17.96 -1.89 -2.75
CA ILE A 85 17.89 -3.04 -3.65
C ILE A 85 19.23 -3.75 -3.51
N PRO A 86 19.31 -4.82 -2.70
CA PRO A 86 20.57 -5.52 -2.45
C PRO A 86 21.08 -6.10 -3.76
N ASP A 87 22.40 -6.08 -3.96
CA ASP A 87 22.96 -6.77 -5.11
C ASP A 87 22.83 -8.28 -4.93
N GLU A 88 21.78 -8.87 -5.50
CA GLU A 88 21.57 -10.31 -5.47
C GLU A 88 22.66 -11.03 -6.30
N ASP A 89 22.95 -12.30 -5.98
CA ASP A 89 23.81 -13.22 -6.77
C ASP A 89 23.16 -13.59 -8.13
N ILE A 90 22.56 -12.61 -8.81
CA ILE A 90 22.03 -12.74 -10.16
C ILE A 90 23.22 -12.71 -11.11
N ASN A 91 23.29 -13.71 -11.98
CA ASN A 91 24.28 -13.78 -13.05
C ASN A 91 24.19 -12.50 -13.90
N PRO A 92 25.21 -11.62 -13.90
CA PRO A 92 25.20 -10.43 -14.72
C PRO A 92 25.22 -10.82 -16.20
N PHE A 93 24.61 -10.00 -17.04
CA PHE A 93 24.73 -10.19 -18.49
C PHE A 93 26.10 -9.71 -18.95
N TYR A 94 26.84 -10.54 -19.70
CA TYR A 94 28.21 -10.23 -20.10
C TYR A 94 28.26 -9.35 -21.35
N LEU A 95 28.99 -8.24 -21.26
CA LEU A 95 29.25 -7.32 -22.37
C LEU A 95 30.70 -7.47 -22.83
N SER A 96 30.93 -8.21 -23.92
CA SER A 96 32.28 -8.54 -24.40
C SER A 96 33.10 -7.32 -24.82
N LYS A 97 32.46 -6.27 -25.34
CA LYS A 97 33.13 -5.04 -25.82
C LYS A 97 33.23 -3.95 -24.78
N TYR A 98 32.56 -4.06 -23.64
CA TYR A 98 32.59 -3.00 -22.63
C TYR A 98 33.76 -3.13 -21.67
N THR A 99 34.68 -2.17 -21.69
CA THR A 99 35.88 -2.12 -20.82
C THR A 99 35.89 -0.91 -19.88
N GLY A 100 34.78 -0.17 -19.79
CA GLY A 100 34.66 1.03 -18.96
C GLY A 100 34.40 0.72 -17.48
N ASN A 101 34.17 1.80 -16.70
CA ASN A 101 33.88 1.75 -15.26
C ASN A 101 32.36 1.68 -14.99
N TYR A 102 31.92 1.97 -13.76
CA TYR A 102 30.50 2.04 -13.43
C TYR A 102 29.77 3.15 -14.19
N HIS A 103 28.66 2.80 -14.84
CA HIS A 103 27.73 3.74 -15.45
C HIS A 103 26.29 3.38 -15.08
N LEU A 104 25.50 4.41 -14.83
CA LEU A 104 24.07 4.31 -14.56
C LEU A 104 23.31 5.00 -15.69
N TYR A 105 22.35 4.30 -16.28
CA TYR A 105 21.47 4.86 -17.29
C TYR A 105 20.01 4.66 -16.91
N PHE A 106 19.18 5.66 -17.25
CA PHE A 106 17.73 5.55 -17.20
C PHE A 106 17.19 5.59 -18.62
N ASP A 107 16.45 4.55 -19.00
CA ASP A 107 15.76 4.52 -20.29
C ASP A 107 14.31 5.02 -20.17
N ASN A 108 13.66 5.20 -21.32
CA ASN A 108 12.26 5.60 -21.41
C ASN A 108 11.26 4.46 -21.10
N MET A 109 11.74 3.24 -20.91
CA MET A 109 10.94 2.06 -20.60
C MET A 109 10.87 1.77 -19.09
N HIS A 110 11.32 2.73 -18.26
CA HIS A 110 11.38 2.60 -16.81
C HIS A 110 12.40 1.56 -16.33
N HIS A 111 13.46 1.32 -17.10
CA HIS A 111 14.58 0.53 -16.64
C HIS A 111 15.73 1.42 -16.18
N MET A 112 16.45 0.89 -15.20
CA MET A 112 17.70 1.45 -14.71
C MET A 112 18.81 0.45 -14.98
N TRP A 113 19.74 0.83 -15.83
CA TRP A 113 20.84 -0.02 -16.29
C TRP A 113 22.10 0.30 -15.50
N LEU A 114 22.67 -0.74 -14.89
CA LEU A 114 23.92 -0.68 -14.14
C LEU A 114 24.98 -1.40 -14.94
N LYS A 115 25.84 -0.61 -15.57
CA LYS A 115 26.93 -1.11 -16.40
C LYS A 115 28.21 -1.10 -15.57
N ASP A 116 28.92 -2.21 -15.56
CA ASP A 116 30.24 -2.36 -14.94
C ASP A 116 31.14 -3.11 -15.92
N LYS A 117 32.45 -3.15 -15.69
CA LYS A 117 33.42 -3.75 -16.60
C LYS A 117 32.99 -5.16 -17.02
N HIS A 118 32.79 -5.34 -18.33
CA HIS A 118 32.29 -6.56 -18.98
C HIS A 118 30.90 -7.06 -18.57
N LYS A 119 30.12 -6.27 -17.84
CA LYS A 119 28.88 -6.73 -17.21
C LYS A 119 27.79 -5.66 -17.28
N VAL A 120 26.54 -6.09 -17.34
CA VAL A 120 25.40 -5.22 -17.12
C VAL A 120 24.33 -5.93 -16.30
N LYS A 121 23.75 -5.18 -15.37
CA LYS A 121 22.55 -5.53 -14.63
C LYS A 121 21.46 -4.52 -14.94
N CYS A 122 20.22 -4.93 -14.81
CA CYS A 122 19.07 -4.06 -15.07
C CYS A 122 18.08 -4.19 -13.91
N VAL A 123 17.61 -3.04 -13.44
CA VAL A 123 16.53 -2.95 -12.46
C VAL A 123 15.29 -2.43 -13.17
N ASP A 124 14.17 -3.13 -13.01
CA ASP A 124 12.87 -2.63 -13.40
C ASP A 124 12.38 -1.64 -12.34
N MET A 125 12.26 -0.35 -12.70
CA MET A 125 11.80 0.70 -11.79
C MET A 125 10.29 0.72 -11.57
N MET A 126 9.54 -0.17 -12.25
CA MET A 126 8.12 -0.41 -11.97
C MET A 126 7.93 -1.36 -10.79
N THR A 127 8.84 -2.30 -10.59
CA THR A 127 8.82 -3.27 -9.48
C THR A 127 9.91 -3.02 -8.43
N GLU A 128 10.91 -2.18 -8.75
CA GLU A 128 12.11 -1.91 -7.95
C GLU A 128 12.90 -3.20 -7.63
N ARG A 129 12.98 -4.10 -8.61
CA ARG A 129 13.70 -5.38 -8.52
C ARG A 129 14.62 -5.58 -9.73
N TYR A 130 15.65 -6.39 -9.55
CA TYR A 130 16.51 -6.81 -10.66
C TYR A 130 15.76 -7.72 -11.64
N ILE A 131 16.06 -7.54 -12.93
CA ILE A 131 15.63 -8.45 -13.99
C ILE A 131 16.64 -9.59 -14.08
N SER A 132 16.19 -10.83 -13.84
CA SER A 132 17.06 -12.01 -13.76
C SER A 132 17.58 -12.50 -15.13
N ASP A 133 16.80 -12.34 -16.20
CA ASP A 133 17.21 -12.65 -17.57
C ASP A 133 16.91 -11.46 -18.50
N LEU A 134 17.95 -10.87 -19.09
CA LEU A 134 17.84 -9.74 -20.01
C LEU A 134 17.55 -10.18 -21.46
N SER A 135 17.67 -11.47 -21.76
CA SER A 135 17.47 -12.00 -23.12
C SER A 135 16.09 -11.69 -23.72
N PRO A 136 14.96 -11.80 -22.99
CA PRO A 136 13.65 -11.40 -23.48
C PRO A 136 13.60 -9.92 -23.86
N LEU A 137 14.17 -9.04 -23.02
CA LEU A 137 14.16 -7.61 -23.23
C LEU A 137 14.98 -7.21 -24.48
N PHE A 138 16.11 -7.86 -24.72
CA PHE A 138 16.86 -7.66 -25.97
C PHE A 138 16.12 -8.21 -27.20
N ARG A 139 15.38 -9.31 -27.07
CA ARG A 139 14.55 -9.86 -28.15
C ARG A 139 13.39 -8.94 -28.52
N GLU A 140 12.78 -8.27 -27.55
CA GLU A 140 11.77 -7.22 -27.81
C GLU A 140 12.33 -6.08 -28.65
N HIS A 141 13.61 -5.75 -28.45
CA HIS A 141 14.36 -4.79 -29.27
C HIS A 141 14.82 -5.36 -30.62
N GLY A 142 14.34 -6.55 -31.00
CA GLY A 142 14.64 -7.22 -32.25
C GLY A 142 16.03 -7.87 -32.29
N ILE A 143 16.74 -7.97 -31.17
CA ILE A 143 18.10 -8.52 -31.10
C ILE A 143 18.05 -9.96 -30.64
N THR A 144 18.46 -10.86 -31.54
CA THR A 144 18.53 -12.31 -31.31
C THR A 144 19.96 -12.82 -31.21
N GLY A 145 20.96 -11.95 -31.41
CA GLY A 145 22.38 -12.27 -31.33
C GLY A 145 23.01 -11.81 -30.00
N ASN A 146 24.33 -11.96 -29.89
CA ASN A 146 25.06 -11.50 -28.72
C ASN A 146 25.03 -9.97 -28.61
N VAL A 147 24.65 -9.48 -27.45
CA VAL A 147 24.78 -8.07 -27.08
C VAL A 147 26.19 -7.87 -26.54
N GLU A 148 26.98 -7.07 -27.23
CA GLU A 148 28.39 -6.86 -26.90
C GLU A 148 28.61 -5.58 -26.10
N ASP A 149 27.73 -4.59 -26.29
CA ASP A 149 27.71 -3.33 -25.55
C ASP A 149 26.33 -2.65 -25.64
N LEU A 150 26.05 -1.68 -24.77
CA LEU A 150 24.85 -0.84 -24.82
C LEU A 150 25.08 0.57 -24.28
N PHE A 151 24.24 1.51 -24.74
CA PHE A 151 24.26 2.92 -24.38
C PHE A 151 22.83 3.45 -24.30
N VAL A 152 22.62 4.50 -23.51
CA VAL A 152 21.36 5.23 -23.49
C VAL A 152 21.66 6.69 -23.80
N ASP A 153 21.00 7.23 -24.82
CA ASP A 153 21.19 8.64 -25.20
C ASP A 153 20.49 9.60 -24.22
N THR A 154 20.76 10.90 -24.34
CA THR A 154 20.16 11.91 -23.45
C THR A 154 18.62 11.94 -23.51
N SER A 155 18.02 11.39 -24.58
CA SER A 155 16.56 11.27 -24.71
C SER A 155 15.99 10.02 -24.03
N GLY A 156 16.81 9.15 -23.44
CA GLY A 156 16.41 7.90 -22.81
C GLY A 156 16.21 6.73 -23.78
N ARG A 157 16.68 6.83 -25.02
CA ARG A 157 16.59 5.73 -26.00
C ARG A 157 17.74 4.77 -25.83
N LEU A 158 17.43 3.47 -25.81
CA LEU A 158 18.39 2.39 -25.71
C LEU A 158 19.02 2.08 -27.08
N TRP A 159 20.35 2.08 -27.11
CA TRP A 159 21.18 1.75 -28.26
C TRP A 159 22.02 0.52 -27.94
N ILE A 160 21.98 -0.49 -28.80
CA ILE A 160 22.59 -1.79 -28.53
C ILE A 160 23.60 -2.13 -29.63
N VAL A 161 24.79 -2.55 -29.21
CA VAL A 161 25.86 -3.03 -30.08
C VAL A 161 25.77 -4.54 -30.21
N SER A 162 25.67 -5.02 -31.45
CA SER A 162 25.73 -6.44 -31.77
C SER A 162 26.54 -6.65 -33.05
N GLY A 163 27.72 -7.24 -32.91
CA GLY A 163 28.69 -7.37 -33.99
C GLY A 163 29.24 -6.01 -34.43
N ASP A 164 29.27 -5.75 -35.73
CA ASP A 164 29.74 -4.49 -36.32
C ASP A 164 28.63 -3.43 -36.45
N TYR A 165 27.49 -3.62 -35.79
CA TYR A 165 26.33 -2.74 -35.93
C TYR A 165 25.82 -2.24 -34.59
N LEU A 166 25.32 -1.01 -34.62
CA LEU A 166 24.58 -0.36 -33.56
C LEU A 166 23.11 -0.28 -33.97
N TYR A 167 22.21 -0.70 -33.08
CA TYR A 167 20.77 -0.76 -33.29
C TYR A 167 20.02 0.07 -32.25
N ALA A 168 18.89 0.67 -32.66
CA ALA A 168 17.91 1.28 -31.75
C ALA A 168 16.49 1.14 -32.33
N GLU A 169 15.48 1.31 -31.45
CA GLU A 169 14.04 1.29 -31.79
C GLU A 169 13.65 0.06 -32.63
N ASN A 170 13.81 -1.14 -32.08
CA ASN A 170 13.47 -2.40 -32.76
C ASN A 170 14.15 -2.56 -34.14
N LYS A 171 15.41 -2.12 -34.25
CA LYS A 171 16.21 -2.09 -35.50
C LYS A 171 15.71 -1.10 -36.55
N HIS A 172 14.86 -0.14 -36.19
CA HIS A 172 14.50 0.96 -37.09
C HIS A 172 15.74 1.78 -37.49
N TYR A 173 16.63 2.02 -36.53
CA TYR A 173 17.95 2.59 -36.80
C TYR A 173 19.00 1.50 -36.78
N GLN A 174 19.81 1.45 -37.85
CA GLN A 174 20.96 0.56 -37.96
C GLN A 174 22.15 1.36 -38.50
N VAL A 175 23.23 1.42 -37.72
CA VAL A 175 24.46 2.11 -38.11
C VAL A 175 25.62 1.15 -38.01
N ARG A 176 26.41 1.05 -39.10
CA ARG A 176 27.62 0.24 -39.12
C ARG A 176 28.74 0.96 -38.37
N LEU A 177 29.27 0.31 -37.35
CA LEU A 177 30.41 0.79 -36.56
C LEU A 177 31.72 0.59 -37.35
N ARG A 178 32.72 1.43 -37.04
CA ARG A 178 34.04 1.28 -37.63
C ARG A 178 34.74 0.03 -37.10
N HIS A 179 35.27 -0.76 -38.02
CA HIS A 179 36.04 -1.95 -37.67
C HIS A 179 37.38 -1.56 -37.00
N GLY A 180 37.74 -2.26 -35.92
CA GLY A 180 38.99 -2.04 -35.17
C GLY A 180 38.97 -0.88 -34.16
N PHE A 181 37.88 -0.11 -34.07
CA PHE A 181 37.73 0.98 -33.11
C PHE A 181 36.62 0.68 -32.11
N GLN A 182 36.87 0.94 -30.83
CA GLN A 182 35.91 0.70 -29.77
C GLN A 182 35.05 1.95 -29.58
N LEU A 183 33.73 1.78 -29.66
CA LEU A 183 32.78 2.83 -29.30
C LEU A 183 32.80 3.01 -27.78
N GLN A 184 32.93 4.25 -27.31
CA GLN A 184 33.00 4.57 -25.89
C GLN A 184 31.79 5.33 -25.39
N ASP A 185 31.16 6.13 -26.26
CA ASP A 185 29.97 6.88 -25.92
C ASP A 185 29.18 7.25 -27.18
N LEU A 186 27.93 7.66 -27.00
CA LEU A 186 27.09 8.19 -28.07
C LEU A 186 26.06 9.16 -27.52
N ASP A 187 25.61 10.07 -28.39
CA ASP A 187 24.42 10.85 -28.13
C ASP A 187 23.81 11.37 -29.43
N VAL A 188 22.57 11.87 -29.35
CA VAL A 188 21.82 12.37 -30.49
C VAL A 188 21.56 13.87 -30.35
N ASN A 189 21.85 14.61 -31.42
CA ASN A 189 21.49 16.01 -31.56
C ASN A 189 20.57 16.23 -32.78
N GLY A 190 19.28 16.44 -32.52
CA GLY A 190 18.26 16.51 -33.56
C GLY A 190 18.21 15.20 -34.34
N ASN A 191 18.47 15.25 -35.65
CA ASN A 191 18.51 14.06 -36.53
C ASN A 191 19.92 13.50 -36.72
N MET A 192 20.87 13.87 -35.87
CA MET A 192 22.28 13.53 -36.03
C MET A 192 22.78 12.71 -34.84
N LEU A 193 23.14 11.46 -35.11
CA LEU A 193 23.76 10.56 -34.15
C LEU A 193 25.26 10.81 -34.13
N MET A 194 25.82 10.98 -32.93
CA MET A 194 27.23 11.23 -32.69
C MET A 194 27.82 10.02 -31.98
N LEU A 195 28.87 9.44 -32.56
CA LEU A 195 29.55 8.25 -32.05
C LEU A 195 30.97 8.62 -31.63
N PHE A 196 31.32 8.38 -30.37
CA PHE A 196 32.63 8.74 -29.79
C PHE A 196 33.49 7.50 -29.61
N TYR A 197 34.66 7.48 -30.22
CA TYR A 197 35.55 6.32 -30.23
C TYR A 197 36.75 6.50 -29.28
N ASN A 198 37.43 5.38 -28.99
CA ASN A 198 38.62 5.31 -28.15
C ASN A 198 39.84 6.06 -28.71
N ASP A 199 39.88 6.31 -30.02
CA ASP A 199 40.93 7.12 -30.69
C ASP A 199 40.70 8.63 -30.60
N GLY A 200 39.65 9.10 -29.89
CA GLY A 200 39.30 10.52 -29.81
C GLY A 200 38.52 11.04 -31.01
N ARG A 201 38.13 10.16 -31.94
CA ARG A 201 37.25 10.52 -33.05
C ARG A 201 35.80 10.61 -32.61
N MET A 202 35.10 11.58 -33.19
CA MET A 202 33.64 11.64 -33.21
C MET A 202 33.14 11.54 -34.65
N ASP A 203 32.37 10.49 -34.94
CA ASP A 203 31.64 10.36 -36.21
C ASP A 203 30.22 10.90 -36.08
N SER A 204 29.75 11.62 -37.09
CA SER A 204 28.38 12.08 -37.19
C SER A 204 27.61 11.33 -38.29
N PHE A 205 26.42 10.85 -37.94
CA PHE A 205 25.53 10.11 -38.83
C PHE A 205 24.17 10.80 -38.92
N ASN A 206 23.64 10.94 -40.13
CA ASN A 206 22.26 11.40 -40.31
C ASN A 206 21.30 10.22 -40.11
N MET A 207 20.48 10.28 -39.07
CA MET A 207 19.55 9.20 -38.73
C MET A 207 18.43 9.00 -39.77
N VAL A 208 18.02 10.06 -40.48
CA VAL A 208 16.95 9.98 -41.49
C VAL A 208 17.46 9.33 -42.78
N LYS A 209 18.68 9.66 -43.19
CA LYS A 209 19.28 9.13 -44.43
C LYS A 209 20.11 7.87 -44.21
N GLY A 210 20.46 7.55 -42.97
CA GLY A 210 21.36 6.44 -42.63
C GLY A 210 22.81 6.64 -43.10
N THR A 211 23.20 7.85 -43.51
CA THR A 211 24.52 8.12 -44.12
C THR A 211 25.49 8.76 -43.12
N HIS A 212 26.75 8.31 -43.15
CA HIS A 212 27.87 9.02 -42.51
C HIS A 212 28.01 10.42 -43.10
N ARG A 213 28.20 11.43 -42.24
CA ARG A 213 28.27 12.83 -42.65
C ARG A 213 29.68 13.40 -42.50
N SER A 214 30.30 13.22 -41.33
CA SER A 214 31.65 13.75 -41.06
C SER A 214 32.32 13.00 -39.91
N SER A 215 33.64 13.14 -39.85
CA SER A 215 34.48 12.72 -38.73
C SER A 215 35.22 13.94 -38.20
N SER A 216 35.31 14.09 -36.89
CA SER A 216 36.15 15.08 -36.23
C SER A 216 37.03 14.41 -35.18
N TYR A 217 38.16 15.03 -34.84
CA TYR A 217 39.06 14.55 -33.79
C TYR A 217 39.13 15.59 -32.69
N CYS A 218 39.06 15.13 -31.43
CA CYS A 218 39.09 16.03 -30.29
C CYS A 218 40.50 16.53 -29.92
N TYR A 219 41.54 15.86 -30.40
CA TYR A 219 42.95 16.23 -30.20
C TYR A 219 43.86 15.62 -31.28
N ASP A 220 45.14 15.97 -31.24
CA ASP A 220 46.17 15.46 -32.15
C ASP A 220 46.64 14.04 -31.79
N ALA A 221 47.35 13.38 -32.72
CA ALA A 221 47.78 11.98 -32.61
C ALA A 221 48.68 11.67 -31.40
N GLU A 222 49.40 12.65 -30.85
CA GLU A 222 50.19 12.47 -29.63
C GLU A 222 49.29 12.35 -28.39
N CYS A 223 48.26 13.19 -28.28
CA CYS A 223 47.28 13.14 -27.19
C CYS A 223 46.45 11.85 -27.22
N GLN A 224 46.27 11.24 -28.38
CA GLN A 224 45.54 9.97 -28.52
C GLN A 224 46.13 8.84 -27.68
N LYS A 225 47.46 8.76 -27.55
CA LYS A 225 48.12 7.74 -26.74
C LYS A 225 47.93 7.98 -25.24
N GLU A 226 47.72 9.23 -24.84
CA GLU A 226 47.59 9.62 -23.44
C GLU A 226 46.15 9.55 -22.94
N TYR A 227 45.15 9.91 -23.75
CA TYR A 227 43.74 10.09 -23.31
C TYR A 227 42.76 9.16 -24.03
N SER A 228 43.00 7.86 -23.92
CA SER A 228 42.26 6.84 -24.68
C SER A 228 40.90 6.47 -24.10
N ASN A 229 40.57 6.84 -22.85
CA ASN A 229 39.32 6.44 -22.19
C ASN A 229 38.36 7.63 -21.99
N SER A 230 37.25 7.66 -22.74
CA SER A 230 36.12 8.54 -22.39
C SER A 230 35.48 8.07 -21.09
N THR A 231 35.20 9.00 -20.18
CA THR A 231 34.56 8.67 -18.89
C THR A 231 33.16 9.23 -18.80
N VAL A 232 32.95 10.51 -19.08
CA VAL A 232 31.60 11.09 -19.09
C VAL A 232 31.45 12.03 -20.28
N LEU A 233 30.34 11.87 -21.00
CA LEU A 233 29.84 12.78 -22.02
C LEU A 233 28.59 13.49 -21.50
N ARG A 234 28.55 14.82 -21.62
CA ARG A 234 27.35 15.61 -21.34
C ARG A 234 26.98 16.51 -22.51
N ARG A 235 25.73 16.40 -22.94
CA ARG A 235 25.15 17.26 -23.96
C ARG A 235 24.58 18.54 -23.36
N THR A 236 24.78 19.62 -24.08
CA THR A 236 24.16 20.93 -23.84
C THR A 236 23.48 21.41 -25.11
N GLU A 237 22.76 22.54 -25.03
CA GLU A 237 22.12 23.14 -26.20
C GLU A 237 23.12 23.53 -27.30
N ASN A 238 24.34 23.94 -26.91
CA ASN A 238 25.34 24.49 -27.82
C ASN A 238 26.44 23.51 -28.22
N GLY A 239 26.49 22.33 -27.61
CA GLY A 239 27.60 21.41 -27.80
C GLY A 239 27.65 20.21 -26.85
N PHE A 240 28.78 19.53 -26.84
CA PHE A 240 29.11 18.47 -25.88
C PHE A 240 30.28 18.88 -25.00
N PHE A 241 30.29 18.36 -23.77
CA PHE A 241 31.45 18.30 -22.92
C PHE A 241 31.86 16.83 -22.77
N GLN A 242 33.16 16.57 -22.85
CA GLN A 242 33.71 15.22 -22.73
C GLN A 242 34.93 15.22 -21.83
N ILE A 243 34.92 14.35 -20.82
CA ILE A 243 36.12 14.00 -20.06
C ILE A 243 36.77 12.81 -20.72
N ARG A 244 38.07 12.92 -21.01
CA ARG A 244 38.90 11.80 -21.39
C ARG A 244 40.03 11.62 -20.39
N ASN A 245 40.14 10.41 -19.87
CA ASN A 245 41.12 10.00 -18.88
C ASN A 245 42.22 9.15 -19.52
N GLY A 246 43.42 9.32 -18.97
CA GLY A 246 44.63 8.56 -19.24
C GLY A 246 45.15 7.88 -17.99
N LYS A 247 46.44 7.53 -17.98
CA LYS A 247 47.12 7.05 -16.77
C LYS A 247 47.44 8.24 -15.85
N ASN A 248 46.64 8.44 -14.81
CA ASN A 248 46.75 9.57 -13.87
C ASN A 248 46.77 10.94 -14.55
N LYS A 249 46.03 11.10 -15.64
CA LYS A 249 45.89 12.37 -16.34
C LYS A 249 44.50 12.45 -16.91
N SER A 250 44.00 13.66 -17.07
CA SER A 250 42.70 13.90 -17.70
C SER A 250 42.72 15.15 -18.56
N ILE A 251 41.80 15.18 -19.51
CA ILE A 251 41.53 16.34 -20.35
C ILE A 251 40.02 16.56 -20.42
N LEU A 252 39.61 17.81 -20.24
CA LEU A 252 38.25 18.27 -20.46
C LEU A 252 38.16 18.97 -21.82
N LEU A 253 37.25 18.49 -22.64
CA LEU A 253 37.04 18.94 -24.00
C LEU A 253 35.61 19.45 -24.17
N LYS A 254 35.45 20.48 -25.00
CA LYS A 254 34.16 21.01 -25.43
C LYS A 254 34.07 20.93 -26.95
N TYR A 255 32.97 20.40 -27.45
CA TYR A 255 32.63 20.40 -28.88
C TYR A 255 31.47 21.36 -29.12
N GLU A 256 31.59 22.28 -30.06
CA GLU A 256 30.53 23.23 -30.38
C GLU A 256 29.77 22.85 -31.65
N PHE A 257 28.43 22.81 -31.57
CA PHE A 257 27.60 22.40 -32.72
C PHE A 257 27.67 23.37 -33.90
N LYS A 258 27.75 24.67 -33.64
CA LYS A 258 27.76 25.70 -34.69
C LYS A 258 29.07 25.72 -35.46
N SER A 259 30.20 25.65 -34.75
CA SER A 259 31.53 25.72 -35.35
C SER A 259 32.05 24.35 -35.80
N GLY A 260 31.53 23.26 -35.23
CA GLY A 260 32.02 21.90 -35.46
C GLY A 260 33.44 21.68 -34.94
N LYS A 261 33.90 22.53 -34.00
CA LYS A 261 35.26 22.50 -33.47
C LYS A 261 35.30 21.98 -32.04
N TRP A 262 36.39 21.27 -31.76
CA TRP A 262 36.78 20.90 -30.41
C TRP A 262 37.68 21.98 -29.81
N THR A 263 37.45 22.28 -28.54
CA THR A 263 38.25 23.19 -27.73
C THR A 263 38.61 22.50 -26.43
N GLU A 264 39.89 22.49 -26.10
CA GLU A 264 40.37 22.07 -24.79
C GLU A 264 40.06 23.14 -23.75
N LEU A 265 39.52 22.73 -22.61
CA LEU A 265 39.18 23.62 -21.51
C LEU A 265 40.15 23.48 -20.33
N MET A 266 40.63 22.26 -20.07
CA MET A 266 41.47 21.96 -18.91
C MET A 266 42.24 20.65 -19.13
N ARG A 267 43.46 20.58 -18.57
CA ARG A 267 44.19 19.32 -18.31
C ARG A 267 44.53 19.21 -16.83
N GLN A 268 44.52 17.98 -16.30
CA GLN A 268 44.94 17.69 -14.94
C GLN A 268 45.86 16.47 -14.90
N GLU A 269 46.69 16.40 -13.84
CA GLU A 269 47.55 15.26 -13.51
C GLU A 269 46.85 14.24 -12.60
N TYR A 270 45.53 14.17 -12.71
CA TYR A 270 44.67 13.21 -12.04
C TYR A 270 43.40 13.00 -12.86
N SER A 271 42.66 11.94 -12.56
CA SER A 271 41.42 11.60 -13.26
C SER A 271 40.27 12.53 -12.86
N LEU A 272 39.44 12.92 -13.83
CA LEU A 272 38.15 13.55 -13.58
C LEU A 272 37.08 12.45 -13.63
N ASN A 273 36.23 12.40 -12.61
CA ASN A 273 35.40 11.22 -12.35
C ASN A 273 33.99 11.37 -12.94
N ASN A 274 33.35 12.54 -12.75
CA ASN A 274 31.99 12.81 -13.24
C ASN A 274 31.84 14.29 -13.63
N MET A 275 30.80 14.61 -14.41
CA MET A 275 30.40 15.98 -14.70
C MET A 275 28.87 16.14 -14.80
N GLU A 276 28.37 17.31 -14.41
CA GLU A 276 26.95 17.64 -14.49
C GLU A 276 26.76 19.11 -14.86
N VAL A 277 25.70 19.41 -15.62
CA VAL A 277 25.41 20.77 -16.09
C VAL A 277 24.18 21.32 -15.37
N LYS A 278 24.30 22.50 -14.77
CA LYS A 278 23.20 23.20 -14.10
C LYS A 278 23.33 24.71 -14.26
N ASP A 279 22.26 25.39 -14.64
CA ASP A 279 22.15 26.86 -14.68
C ASP A 279 23.32 27.58 -15.40
N SER A 280 23.71 27.08 -16.56
CA SER A 280 24.87 27.57 -17.35
C SER A 280 26.26 27.33 -16.72
N MET A 281 26.33 26.54 -15.67
CA MET A 281 27.57 26.08 -15.03
C MET A 281 27.77 24.59 -15.30
N LEU A 282 29.01 24.20 -15.55
CA LEU A 282 29.43 22.81 -15.58
C LEU A 282 30.17 22.50 -14.27
N TYR A 283 29.73 21.47 -13.56
CA TYR A 283 30.33 20.96 -12.33
C TYR A 283 31.08 19.69 -12.66
N ILE A 284 32.31 19.55 -12.17
CA ILE A 284 33.18 18.43 -12.50
C ILE A 284 33.76 17.84 -11.22
N ALA A 285 33.49 16.57 -10.97
CA ALA A 285 33.97 15.82 -9.81
C ALA A 285 35.40 15.30 -10.02
N SER A 286 36.22 15.35 -8.98
CA SER A 286 37.56 14.75 -8.93
C SER A 286 37.91 14.30 -7.52
N ALA A 287 38.90 13.41 -7.40
CA ALA A 287 39.40 13.00 -6.08
C ALA A 287 39.88 14.18 -5.22
N TYR A 288 40.31 15.28 -5.85
CA TYR A 288 40.82 16.50 -5.20
C TYR A 288 39.78 17.64 -5.21
N GLY A 289 38.50 17.30 -5.10
CA GLY A 289 37.42 18.27 -5.00
C GLY A 289 36.62 18.40 -6.29
N TYR A 290 35.97 19.54 -6.50
CA TYR A 290 35.19 19.76 -7.71
C TYR A 290 35.55 21.08 -8.40
N TRP A 291 35.46 21.07 -9.72
CA TRP A 291 35.64 22.25 -10.54
C TRP A 291 34.29 22.80 -11.00
N THR A 292 34.23 24.11 -11.17
CA THR A 292 33.11 24.79 -11.82
C THR A 292 33.61 25.51 -13.06
N TYR A 293 32.90 25.36 -14.17
CA TYR A 293 33.16 26.09 -15.41
C TYR A 293 31.91 26.87 -15.80
N ASN A 294 32.02 28.20 -15.81
CA ASN A 294 30.95 29.08 -16.24
C ASN A 294 30.92 29.16 -17.76
N MET A 295 29.87 28.62 -18.38
CA MET A 295 29.77 28.54 -19.84
C MET A 295 29.55 29.91 -20.51
N LYS A 296 29.18 30.94 -19.74
CA LYS A 296 28.98 32.32 -20.23
C LYS A 296 30.25 33.15 -20.14
N THR A 297 30.96 33.09 -19.01
CA THR A 297 32.19 33.89 -18.78
C THR A 297 33.46 33.15 -19.16
N ALA A 298 33.38 31.84 -19.43
CA ALA A 298 34.51 30.93 -19.60
C ALA A 298 35.45 30.89 -18.38
N GLN A 299 34.98 31.31 -17.20
CA GLN A 299 35.73 31.23 -15.95
C GLN A 299 35.72 29.81 -15.41
N LEU A 300 36.86 29.38 -14.88
CA LEU A 300 37.07 28.07 -14.31
C LEU A 300 37.59 28.24 -12.86
N ASP A 301 36.86 27.69 -11.89
CA ASP A 301 37.21 27.75 -10.47
C ASP A 301 37.32 26.34 -9.87
N HIS A 302 38.22 26.16 -8.89
CA HIS A 302 38.46 24.88 -8.20
C HIS A 302 38.10 24.99 -6.73
N TYR A 303 37.44 23.95 -6.22
CA TYR A 303 37.06 23.78 -4.82
C TYR A 303 37.66 22.48 -4.28
N ASP A 304 38.85 22.57 -3.71
CA ASP A 304 39.60 21.48 -3.08
C ASP A 304 39.24 21.25 -1.61
N GLU A 305 38.73 22.29 -0.94
CA GLU A 305 38.23 22.27 0.42
C GLU A 305 36.69 22.36 0.48
N ILE A 306 36.05 21.44 1.20
CA ILE A 306 34.60 21.43 1.39
C ILE A 306 34.24 21.88 2.80
N MET A 307 33.48 22.97 2.89
CA MET A 307 32.93 23.48 4.15
C MET A 307 31.68 22.70 4.55
N LEU A 308 31.68 22.15 5.75
CA LEU A 308 30.50 21.54 6.35
C LEU A 308 29.64 22.58 7.07
N ASN A 309 28.37 22.26 7.30
CA ASN A 309 27.44 23.14 8.04
C ASN A 309 27.88 23.45 9.48
N ASP A 310 28.75 22.61 10.07
CA ASP A 310 29.32 22.82 11.41
C ASP A 310 30.66 23.59 11.39
N GLY A 311 31.05 24.13 10.24
CA GLY A 311 32.28 24.90 10.06
C GLY A 311 33.54 24.08 9.85
N ARG A 312 33.48 22.74 9.93
CA ARG A 312 34.64 21.89 9.66
C ARG A 312 34.96 21.85 8.16
N VAL A 313 36.25 21.82 7.84
CA VAL A 313 36.75 21.64 6.47
C VAL A 313 37.07 20.17 6.24
N LEU A 314 36.64 19.64 5.10
CA LEU A 314 36.81 18.24 4.74
C LEU A 314 37.76 18.10 3.55
N LEU A 315 38.81 17.28 3.73
CA LEU A 315 39.71 16.87 2.66
C LEU A 315 38.95 16.01 1.64
N THR A 316 38.94 16.45 0.40
CA THR A 316 38.09 15.90 -0.66
C THR A 316 38.48 14.49 -1.07
N ASP A 317 37.45 13.68 -1.34
CA ASP A 317 37.50 12.35 -1.97
C ASP A 317 36.27 12.19 -2.88
N ILE A 318 36.00 13.23 -3.68
CA ILE A 318 34.78 13.33 -4.47
C ILE A 318 34.84 12.38 -5.66
N ASN A 319 33.84 11.51 -5.74
CA ASN A 319 33.74 10.53 -6.82
C ASN A 319 32.70 10.93 -7.85
N THR A 320 31.54 11.42 -7.40
CA THR A 320 30.40 11.69 -8.28
C THR A 320 29.59 12.88 -7.79
N LEU A 321 28.81 13.51 -8.67
CA LEU A 321 27.91 14.60 -8.29
C LEU A 321 26.65 14.58 -9.15
N CYS A 322 25.54 15.08 -8.60
CA CYS A 322 24.25 15.22 -9.28
C CYS A 322 23.45 16.35 -8.64
N PHE A 323 22.53 16.96 -9.39
CA PHE A 323 21.54 17.88 -8.82
C PHE A 323 20.21 17.17 -8.59
N ASP A 324 19.54 17.49 -7.48
CA ASP A 324 18.15 17.10 -7.32
C ASP A 324 17.21 18.02 -8.12
N ARG A 325 15.93 17.63 -8.16
CA ARG A 325 14.87 18.36 -8.87
C ARG A 325 14.68 19.81 -8.39
N HIS A 326 15.05 20.10 -7.14
CA HIS A 326 14.93 21.41 -6.51
C HIS A 326 16.23 22.24 -6.62
N GLY A 327 17.27 21.69 -7.23
CA GLY A 327 18.57 22.34 -7.48
C GLY A 327 19.60 22.15 -6.36
N GLY A 328 19.32 21.29 -5.36
CA GLY A 328 20.32 20.89 -4.37
C GLY A 328 21.43 20.08 -5.01
N LEU A 329 22.68 20.36 -4.62
CA LEU A 329 23.86 19.65 -5.10
C LEU A 329 24.15 18.46 -4.20
N TRP A 330 24.14 17.27 -4.77
CA TRP A 330 24.52 16.03 -4.14
C TRP A 330 25.88 15.60 -4.65
N ILE A 331 26.78 15.25 -3.72
CA ILE A 331 28.12 14.79 -4.01
C ILE A 331 28.30 13.42 -3.36
N GLY A 332 28.68 12.43 -4.15
CA GLY A 332 29.10 11.14 -3.65
C GLY A 332 30.61 11.13 -3.39
N THR A 333 31.00 10.62 -2.22
CA THR A 333 32.40 10.46 -1.81
C THR A 333 32.82 9.00 -1.85
N GLU A 334 34.12 8.73 -1.94
CA GLU A 334 34.65 7.36 -1.91
C GLU A 334 34.44 6.69 -0.54
N ARG A 335 34.51 7.44 0.57
CA ARG A 335 34.54 6.84 1.92
C ARG A 335 33.59 7.43 2.94
N ARG A 336 32.93 8.56 2.65
CA ARG A 336 32.19 9.35 3.65
C ARG A 336 30.67 9.40 3.42
N GLY A 337 30.18 8.67 2.43
CA GLY A 337 28.79 8.69 1.98
C GLY A 337 28.52 9.86 1.05
N LEU A 338 27.44 10.57 1.33
CA LEU A 338 26.94 11.66 0.50
C LEU A 338 27.13 12.99 1.21
N LEU A 339 27.45 14.02 0.44
CA LEU A 339 27.42 15.41 0.85
C LEU A 339 26.26 16.09 0.12
N TYR A 340 25.41 16.77 0.86
CA TYR A 340 24.30 17.53 0.30
C TYR A 340 24.46 19.01 0.60
N SER A 341 24.39 19.84 -0.44
CA SER A 341 24.31 21.29 -0.35
C SER A 341 23.00 21.78 -0.93
N LYS A 342 22.31 22.63 -0.17
CA LYS A 342 21.03 23.22 -0.59
C LYS A 342 21.17 24.08 -1.86
N PRO A 343 20.10 24.23 -2.66
CA PRO A 343 20.11 25.03 -3.89
C PRO A 343 20.45 26.50 -3.65
N ARG A 344 20.08 27.02 -2.47
CA ARG A 344 20.18 28.43 -2.11
C ARG A 344 20.98 28.58 -0.84
N ILE A 345 21.89 29.55 -0.83
CA ILE A 345 22.80 29.75 0.30
C ILE A 345 22.03 30.19 1.52
N SER A 346 22.56 29.82 2.68
CA SER A 346 21.98 30.31 3.89
C SER A 346 22.22 31.81 4.00
N PRO A 347 21.17 32.62 4.20
CA PRO A 347 21.33 34.05 4.44
C PRO A 347 21.98 34.37 5.80
N PHE A 348 22.17 33.36 6.67
CA PHE A 348 22.82 33.47 7.97
C PHE A 348 24.34 33.36 7.84
N TYR A 349 25.06 34.43 8.20
CA TYR A 349 26.50 34.44 8.39
C TYR A 349 26.80 34.23 9.86
N VAL A 350 27.50 33.15 10.18
CA VAL A 350 27.84 32.77 11.55
C VAL A 350 29.33 33.04 11.79
N TYR A 351 29.63 33.81 12.83
CA TYR A 351 30.99 34.15 13.22
C TYR A 351 31.29 33.60 14.62
N THR A 352 32.40 32.87 14.75
CA THR A 352 32.95 32.47 16.06
C THR A 352 33.61 33.68 16.74
N TRP A 353 33.83 33.59 18.05
CA TRP A 353 34.50 34.64 18.83
C TRP A 353 35.93 34.97 18.39
N GLU A 354 36.58 34.07 17.66
CA GLU A 354 37.91 34.31 17.07
C GLU A 354 37.86 35.25 15.87
N ASN A 355 36.69 35.45 15.26
CA ASN A 355 36.53 36.29 14.08
C ASN A 355 36.50 37.78 14.49
N PRO A 356 37.35 38.65 13.89
CA PRO A 356 37.34 40.09 14.18
C PRO A 356 35.97 40.76 13.99
N ARG A 357 35.17 40.27 13.04
CA ARG A 357 33.80 40.77 12.79
C ARG A 357 32.86 40.50 13.96
N ALA A 358 32.99 39.35 14.62
CA ALA A 358 32.18 39.03 15.81
C ALA A 358 32.47 40.00 16.96
N LEU A 359 33.75 40.32 17.19
CA LEU A 359 34.18 41.26 18.22
C LEU A 359 33.69 42.69 17.96
N GLU A 360 33.76 43.14 16.70
CA GLU A 360 33.23 44.44 16.27
C GLU A 360 31.73 44.53 16.54
N LEU A 361 30.98 43.54 16.07
CA LEU A 361 29.53 43.46 16.22
C LEU A 361 29.11 43.40 17.70
N SER A 362 29.78 42.59 18.53
CA SER A 362 29.51 42.55 19.98
C SER A 362 29.76 43.90 20.64
N SER A 363 30.85 44.60 20.27
CA SER A 363 31.16 45.91 20.84
C SER A 363 30.12 46.97 20.46
N MET A 364 29.54 46.88 19.26
CA MET A 364 28.42 47.74 18.85
C MET A 364 27.15 47.45 19.65
N LEU A 365 26.86 46.17 19.89
CA LEU A 365 25.72 45.73 20.66
C LEU A 365 25.82 46.15 22.14
N ASP A 366 27.01 46.07 22.73
CA ASP A 366 27.27 46.54 24.10
C ASP A 366 26.91 48.02 24.25
N LYS A 367 27.40 48.87 23.33
CA LYS A 367 27.06 50.31 23.30
C LYS A 367 25.57 50.56 23.12
N TYR A 368 24.93 49.82 22.22
CA TYR A 368 23.49 49.94 21.99
C TYR A 368 22.66 49.59 23.24
N GLN A 369 23.09 48.57 24.00
CA GLN A 369 22.44 48.20 25.26
C GLN A 369 22.67 49.24 26.36
N GLU A 370 23.86 49.85 26.42
CA GLU A 370 24.14 50.97 27.35
C GLU A 370 23.26 52.19 27.08
N GLU A 371 23.06 52.54 25.80
CA GLU A 371 22.26 53.70 25.39
C GLU A 371 20.75 53.51 25.62
N ASN A 372 20.22 52.31 25.37
CA ASN A 372 18.79 52.02 25.50
C ASN A 372 18.38 51.52 26.90
N GLY A 373 19.37 51.24 27.75
CA GLY A 373 19.17 50.73 29.10
C GLY A 373 18.75 49.26 29.15
N THR A 374 19.05 48.62 30.28
CA THR A 374 18.58 47.26 30.56
C THR A 374 17.18 47.28 31.14
N TYR A 375 16.32 46.41 30.62
CA TYR A 375 14.98 46.23 31.15
C TYR A 375 15.01 45.67 32.59
N PRO A 376 14.08 46.07 33.48
CA PRO A 376 14.01 45.50 34.82
C PRO A 376 13.70 44.00 34.74
N TYR A 377 14.44 43.24 35.55
CA TYR A 377 14.31 41.79 35.65
C TYR A 377 12.87 41.41 36.03
N GLU A 378 12.25 40.56 35.22
CA GLU A 378 10.96 39.94 35.49
C GLU A 378 11.14 38.43 35.36
N SER A 379 10.69 37.69 36.38
CA SER A 379 10.85 36.24 36.40
C SER A 379 10.19 35.61 35.18
N GLY A 380 10.97 34.85 34.40
CA GLY A 380 10.48 34.13 33.23
C GLY A 380 10.42 34.94 31.93
N VAL A 381 10.79 36.24 31.95
CA VAL A 381 10.92 37.09 30.77
C VAL A 381 12.39 37.28 30.44
N ASN A 382 12.77 36.88 29.23
CA ASN A 382 14.14 36.95 28.73
C ASN A 382 14.38 38.24 27.92
N CYS A 383 13.37 38.70 27.18
CA CYS A 383 13.51 39.88 26.32
C CYS A 383 12.20 40.66 26.16
N ARG A 384 12.33 41.94 25.81
CA ARG A 384 11.23 42.84 25.47
C ARG A 384 11.60 43.65 24.24
N TYR A 385 10.63 43.92 23.38
CA TYR A 385 10.81 44.73 22.19
C TYR A 385 9.55 45.53 21.89
N THR A 386 9.67 46.78 21.44
CA THR A 386 8.53 47.57 20.96
C THR A 386 8.74 47.81 19.47
N ASP A 387 7.81 47.34 18.65
CA ASP A 387 7.90 47.50 17.20
C ASP A 387 7.45 48.90 16.73
N SER A 388 7.68 49.18 15.46
CA SER A 388 7.35 50.46 14.82
C SER A 388 5.85 50.77 14.78
N ARG A 389 4.98 49.75 14.91
CA ARG A 389 3.53 49.90 15.02
C ARG A 389 3.09 50.19 16.46
N GLY A 390 4.00 50.14 17.42
CA GLY A 390 3.75 50.32 18.84
C GLY A 390 3.30 49.04 19.56
N TRP A 391 3.40 47.87 18.92
CA TRP A 391 3.13 46.59 19.58
C TRP A 391 4.29 46.28 20.52
N LYS A 392 3.94 45.83 21.72
CA LYS A 392 4.92 45.45 22.74
C LYS A 392 5.04 43.94 22.78
N TRP A 393 6.22 43.43 22.46
CA TRP A 393 6.57 42.02 22.44
C TRP A 393 7.34 41.66 23.71
N LYS A 394 7.02 40.50 24.30
CA LYS A 394 7.74 39.89 25.40
C LYS A 394 8.08 38.45 25.03
N GLY A 395 9.34 38.08 25.17
CA GLY A 395 9.83 36.71 24.97
C GLY A 395 10.38 36.15 26.27
N GLY A 396 10.10 34.88 26.54
CA GLY A 396 10.56 34.23 27.77
C GLY A 396 10.35 32.73 27.77
N ARG A 397 10.49 32.11 28.94
CA ARG A 397 10.36 30.65 29.11
C ARG A 397 8.96 30.12 28.81
N ASN A 398 7.95 30.98 28.92
CA ASN A 398 6.55 30.65 28.71
C ASN A 398 6.05 30.98 27.29
N GLY A 399 6.95 31.23 26.34
CA GLY A 399 6.56 31.63 24.99
C GLY A 399 6.85 33.09 24.66
N VAL A 400 6.26 33.52 23.55
CA VAL A 400 6.22 34.92 23.13
C VAL A 400 4.79 35.45 23.30
N THR A 401 4.65 36.60 23.94
CA THR A 401 3.40 37.34 24.05
C THR A 401 3.56 38.72 23.42
N TYR A 402 2.46 39.28 22.94
CA TYR A 402 2.43 40.65 22.43
C TYR A 402 1.18 41.41 22.90
N THR A 403 1.31 42.73 22.98
CA THR A 403 0.24 43.64 23.38
C THR A 403 0.06 44.72 22.34
N LEU A 404 -1.18 44.92 21.88
CA LEU A 404 -1.52 45.94 20.88
C LEU A 404 -1.54 47.35 21.51
N PRO A 405 -1.22 48.41 20.74
CA PRO A 405 -1.34 49.78 21.19
C PRO A 405 -2.73 50.08 21.78
N GLY A 406 -2.78 50.73 22.95
CA GLY A 406 -4.03 51.09 23.62
C GLY A 406 -4.72 49.95 24.38
N THR A 407 -4.21 48.72 24.31
CA THR A 407 -4.73 47.58 25.10
C THR A 407 -3.76 47.23 26.24
N GLN A 408 -4.28 46.67 27.34
CA GLN A 408 -3.47 46.06 28.40
C GLN A 408 -3.48 44.53 28.35
N LYS A 409 -4.23 43.94 27.41
CA LYS A 409 -4.35 42.48 27.28
C LYS A 409 -3.13 41.92 26.55
N GLU A 410 -2.35 41.10 27.24
CA GLU A 410 -1.29 40.31 26.61
C GLU A 410 -1.90 39.15 25.83
N ILE A 411 -1.43 38.94 24.60
CA ILE A 411 -1.88 37.88 23.70
C ILE A 411 -0.70 36.94 23.49
N ALA A 412 -0.86 35.66 23.85
CA ALA A 412 0.14 34.63 23.58
C ALA A 412 0.13 34.21 22.12
N LEU A 413 1.31 33.92 21.55
CA LEU A 413 1.38 33.27 20.24
C LEU A 413 0.78 31.87 20.29
N ASN A 414 0.06 31.51 19.24
CA ASN A 414 -0.53 30.19 19.08
C ASN A 414 0.55 29.20 18.62
N ASP A 415 0.60 28.02 19.22
CA ASP A 415 1.57 26.97 18.88
C ASP A 415 1.46 26.51 17.41
N SER A 416 0.26 26.57 16.84
CA SER A 416 0.01 26.19 15.44
C SER A 416 0.62 27.13 14.40
N ILE A 417 1.22 28.25 14.81
CA ILE A 417 1.73 29.26 13.88
C ILE A 417 3.01 28.84 13.16
N GLY A 418 3.72 27.81 13.63
CA GLY A 418 4.93 27.29 12.96
C GLY A 418 6.25 27.53 13.69
N LEU A 419 6.21 27.74 15.01
CA LEU A 419 7.39 28.03 15.81
C LEU A 419 8.04 26.72 16.31
N LEU A 420 9.33 26.52 16.03
CA LEU A 420 10.07 25.30 16.45
C LEU A 420 10.38 25.28 17.94
N ASN A 421 10.65 26.45 18.52
CA ASN A 421 10.93 26.59 19.94
C ASN A 421 10.26 27.86 20.48
N HIS A 422 9.50 27.72 21.56
CA HIS A 422 8.72 28.80 22.14
C HIS A 422 9.54 29.71 23.06
N VAL A 423 10.70 29.26 23.53
CA VAL A 423 11.57 30.04 24.42
C VAL A 423 12.34 31.06 23.61
N ALA A 424 11.84 32.29 23.57
CA ALA A 424 12.49 33.41 22.89
C ALA A 424 13.46 34.15 23.84
N HIS A 425 14.70 34.29 23.39
CA HIS A 425 15.76 35.02 24.08
C HIS A 425 15.96 36.43 23.53
N CYS A 426 15.68 36.67 22.24
CA CYS A 426 15.75 38.01 21.67
C CYS A 426 14.68 38.22 20.59
N ILE A 427 14.23 39.46 20.41
CA ILE A 427 13.16 39.86 19.49
C ILE A 427 13.55 41.15 18.80
N ILE A 428 13.33 41.22 17.48
CA ILE A 428 13.60 42.43 16.70
C ILE A 428 12.72 42.50 15.44
N GLU A 429 12.36 43.71 15.00
CA GLU A 429 11.61 43.94 13.76
C GLU A 429 12.55 44.17 12.56
N ASP A 430 12.18 43.64 11.40
CA ASP A 430 12.86 43.95 10.13
C ASP A 430 12.23 45.15 9.38
N GLY A 431 12.90 45.61 8.32
CA GLY A 431 12.38 46.71 7.50
C GLY A 431 11.06 46.44 6.76
N ASN A 432 10.56 45.20 6.79
CA ASN A 432 9.26 44.81 6.21
C ASN A 432 8.19 44.62 7.30
N HIS A 433 8.45 45.03 8.53
CA HIS A 433 7.55 44.89 9.68
C HIS A 433 7.27 43.44 10.13
N ASN A 434 8.13 42.49 9.73
CA ASN A 434 8.13 41.14 10.28
C ASN A 434 8.97 41.09 11.55
N ILE A 435 8.67 40.13 12.42
CA ILE A 435 9.33 40.00 13.72
C ILE A 435 10.23 38.78 13.72
N TRP A 436 11.51 38.99 14.03
CA TRP A 436 12.53 37.97 14.15
C TRP A 436 12.76 37.61 15.62
N LEU A 437 12.89 36.32 15.88
CA LEU A 437 13.05 35.73 17.21
C LEU A 437 14.33 34.88 17.22
N GLY A 438 15.22 35.13 18.17
CA GLY A 438 16.28 34.17 18.54
C GLY A 438 15.77 33.29 19.68
N THR A 439 15.72 31.97 19.47
CA THR A 439 15.11 31.01 20.41
C THR A 439 16.17 30.15 21.10
N SER A 440 15.82 29.20 21.97
CA SER A 440 16.83 28.25 22.46
C SER A 440 17.30 27.24 21.40
N CYS A 441 16.56 27.10 20.29
CA CYS A 441 16.88 26.16 19.21
C CYS A 441 16.64 26.82 17.83
N GLY A 442 17.49 27.79 17.48
CA GLY A 442 17.47 28.43 16.16
C GLY A 442 16.75 29.77 16.11
N ILE A 443 16.53 30.26 14.88
CA ILE A 443 15.93 31.57 14.61
C ILE A 443 14.54 31.36 13.99
N ALA A 444 13.57 32.20 14.34
CA ALA A 444 12.26 32.19 13.67
C ALA A 444 11.88 33.59 13.20
N VAL A 445 11.12 33.67 12.11
CA VAL A 445 10.48 34.92 11.67
C VAL A 445 8.96 34.75 11.69
N LEU A 446 8.27 35.71 12.29
CA LEU A 446 6.82 35.84 12.28
C LEU A 446 6.45 36.77 11.13
N LEU A 447 5.73 36.24 10.14
CA LEU A 447 5.29 37.01 8.98
C LEU A 447 3.97 37.72 9.28
N ILE A 448 3.99 39.05 9.18
CA ILE A 448 2.83 39.89 9.53
C ILE A 448 2.29 40.54 8.25
N LYS A 449 1.00 40.33 8.00
CA LYS A 449 0.28 40.91 6.86
C LYS A 449 -1.06 41.42 7.35
N ASP A 450 -1.46 42.61 6.91
CA ASP A 450 -2.71 43.26 7.31
C ASP A 450 -2.90 43.30 8.84
N ASP A 451 -1.83 43.65 9.56
CA ASP A 451 -1.74 43.69 11.03
C ASP A 451 -2.14 42.37 11.73
N LYS A 452 -1.95 41.24 11.04
CA LYS A 452 -2.16 39.90 11.58
C LYS A 452 -0.94 39.02 11.34
N ILE A 453 -0.59 38.24 12.35
CA ILE A 453 0.45 37.23 12.22
C ILE A 453 -0.15 36.08 11.40
N THR A 454 0.47 35.79 10.26
CA THR A 454 -0.01 34.78 9.31
C THR A 454 0.56 33.40 9.66
N HIS A 455 1.88 33.28 9.62
CA HIS A 455 2.61 32.08 10.01
C HIS A 455 4.04 32.45 10.43
N ALA A 456 4.71 31.49 11.05
CA ALA A 456 6.10 31.55 11.44
C ALA A 456 6.93 30.63 10.53
N VAL A 457 8.15 31.07 10.25
CA VAL A 457 9.15 30.31 9.51
C VAL A 457 10.34 30.13 10.42
N SER A 458 10.59 28.89 10.84
CA SER A 458 11.71 28.54 11.71
C SER A 458 12.91 28.06 10.90
N PHE A 459 14.11 28.43 11.35
CA PHE A 459 15.42 28.14 10.77
C PHE A 459 16.29 27.47 11.83
N ASP A 460 16.84 26.31 11.49
CA ASP A 460 17.65 25.47 12.37
C ASP A 460 19.06 25.25 11.77
N SER A 461 19.75 24.22 12.23
CA SER A 461 21.06 23.83 11.70
C SER A 461 21.07 23.40 10.23
N ASN A 462 19.93 23.03 9.64
CA ASN A 462 19.82 22.84 8.19
C ASN A 462 19.92 24.18 7.44
N ASP A 463 19.61 25.28 8.12
CA ASP A 463 19.80 26.64 7.65
C ASP A 463 21.08 27.29 8.19
N ASN A 464 22.11 26.51 8.54
CA ASN A 464 23.38 27.01 9.10
C ASN A 464 23.17 27.88 10.36
N VAL A 465 22.07 27.71 11.09
CA VAL A 465 21.89 28.35 12.39
C VAL A 465 22.52 27.46 13.47
N PRO A 466 23.35 28.00 14.38
CA PRO A 466 23.97 27.21 15.46
C PRO A 466 22.94 26.48 16.33
N ILE A 467 23.28 25.29 16.82
CA ILE A 467 22.45 24.50 17.74
C ILE A 467 22.78 24.91 19.19
N GLU A 468 22.44 26.15 19.54
CA GLU A 468 22.67 26.70 20.87
C GLU A 468 21.66 27.80 21.17
N SER A 469 21.55 28.15 22.46
CA SER A 469 20.65 29.20 22.91
C SER A 469 21.18 30.57 22.54
N PHE A 470 20.26 31.43 22.09
CA PHE A 470 20.53 32.85 21.94
C PHE A 470 20.65 33.52 23.32
N THR A 471 21.40 34.63 23.37
CA THR A 471 21.58 35.37 24.63
C THR A 471 20.46 36.39 24.84
N ASP A 472 19.97 36.47 26.08
CA ASP A 472 18.83 37.31 26.47
C ASP A 472 19.01 38.78 26.06
N GLY A 473 18.08 39.28 25.21
CA GLY A 473 18.05 40.67 24.75
C GLY A 473 19.21 41.08 23.84
N ARG A 474 20.07 40.15 23.41
CA ARG A 474 21.28 40.45 22.64
C ARG A 474 21.01 40.39 21.13
N THR A 475 20.32 41.42 20.63
CA THR A 475 20.02 41.61 19.20
C THR A 475 20.03 43.09 18.82
N MET A 476 20.36 43.40 17.57
CA MET A 476 20.41 44.77 17.05
C MET A 476 20.12 44.79 15.55
N LEU A 477 19.44 45.84 15.09
CA LEU A 477 19.27 46.17 13.68
C LEU A 477 20.41 47.12 13.32
N LEU A 478 21.30 46.65 12.44
CA LEU A 478 22.46 47.39 12.00
C LEU A 478 22.05 48.52 11.04
N PRO A 479 22.85 49.62 10.92
CA PRO A 479 22.53 50.74 10.04
C PRO A 479 22.39 50.38 8.56
N ASN A 480 22.97 49.26 8.13
CA ASN A 480 22.87 48.73 6.77
C ASN A 480 21.57 47.92 6.51
N GLY A 481 20.71 47.76 7.53
CA GLY A 481 19.48 46.97 7.47
C GLY A 481 19.67 45.47 7.75
N ASN A 482 20.88 45.03 8.11
CA ASN A 482 21.12 43.66 8.57
C ASN A 482 20.68 43.51 10.02
N ILE A 483 20.25 42.32 10.39
CA ILE A 483 19.99 41.94 11.77
C ILE A 483 21.20 41.19 12.30
N MET A 484 21.61 41.57 13.51
CA MET A 484 22.59 40.85 14.31
C MET A 484 21.90 40.20 15.50
N MET A 485 22.24 38.94 15.77
CA MET A 485 21.82 38.20 16.96
C MET A 485 23.02 37.48 17.56
N GLN A 486 23.13 37.50 18.89
CA GLN A 486 24.20 36.81 19.60
C GLN A 486 23.68 35.53 20.26
N SER A 487 24.41 34.44 20.06
CA SER A 487 24.29 33.19 20.80
C SER A 487 25.48 33.02 21.77
N ILE A 488 25.54 31.87 22.44
CA ILE A 488 26.58 31.61 23.45
C ILE A 488 27.98 31.65 22.82
N ASP A 489 28.20 30.87 21.76
CA ASP A 489 29.53 30.74 21.13
C ASP A 489 29.67 31.51 19.80
N HIS A 490 28.58 32.10 19.29
CA HIS A 490 28.57 32.75 17.98
C HIS A 490 27.85 34.10 17.94
N VAL A 491 28.20 34.89 16.92
CA VAL A 491 27.45 36.06 16.47
C VAL A 491 26.92 35.77 15.07
N ILE A 492 25.61 35.93 14.88
CA ILE A 492 24.95 35.73 13.61
C ILE A 492 24.56 37.08 13.00
N GLU A 493 25.00 37.34 11.77
CA GLU A 493 24.59 38.48 10.96
C GLU A 493 23.81 37.97 9.75
N PHE A 494 22.66 38.57 9.45
CA PHE A 494 21.89 38.23 8.27
C PHE A 494 21.08 39.40 7.75
N ARG A 495 20.73 39.34 6.46
CA ARG A 495 19.89 40.35 5.83
C ARG A 495 18.47 39.82 5.65
N PRO A 496 17.44 40.36 6.32
CA PRO A 496 16.07 39.84 6.22
C PRO A 496 15.52 39.82 4.79
N SER A 497 15.89 40.83 3.98
CA SER A 497 15.40 40.94 2.59
C SER A 497 15.96 39.88 1.64
N THR A 498 17.02 39.14 2.01
CA THR A 498 17.55 38.05 1.18
C THR A 498 16.83 36.73 1.43
N PHE A 499 16.04 36.64 2.51
CA PHE A 499 15.23 35.47 2.78
C PHE A 499 14.11 35.39 1.77
N ILE A 500 13.99 34.22 1.18
CA ILE A 500 12.92 33.90 0.27
C ILE A 500 11.73 33.43 1.11
N THR A 501 11.13 34.40 1.80
CA THR A 501 9.84 34.28 2.50
C THR A 501 8.70 34.85 1.64
N GLN A 502 9.03 35.45 0.49
CA GLN A 502 8.06 36.05 -0.43
C GLN A 502 7.63 35.09 -1.56
N HIS A 503 6.40 35.27 -2.03
CA HIS A 503 5.66 34.34 -2.89
C HIS A 503 6.33 34.08 -4.26
N ASP A 504 7.16 35.00 -4.76
CA ASP A 504 7.62 35.03 -6.15
C ASP A 504 8.68 33.96 -6.52
N ASN A 505 9.18 33.20 -5.54
CA ASN A 505 10.27 32.21 -5.72
C ASN A 505 9.99 30.86 -5.04
N PHE A 506 8.72 30.42 -5.06
CA PHE A 506 8.26 29.14 -4.52
C PHE A 506 8.76 27.94 -5.34
N VAL A 507 9.14 26.87 -4.65
CA VAL A 507 9.53 25.59 -5.27
C VAL A 507 8.33 24.65 -5.23
N PRO A 508 7.74 24.26 -6.37
CA PRO A 508 6.56 23.39 -6.38
C PRO A 508 6.91 22.01 -5.82
N LEU A 509 6.13 21.58 -4.82
CA LEU A 509 6.27 20.28 -4.19
C LEU A 509 5.24 19.29 -4.74
N HIS A 510 5.69 18.07 -5.04
CA HIS A 510 4.85 17.01 -5.58
C HIS A 510 4.87 15.81 -4.64
N PRO A 511 3.86 15.66 -3.75
CA PRO A 511 3.85 14.56 -2.79
C PRO A 511 3.75 13.22 -3.49
N LYS A 512 4.55 12.25 -3.06
CA LYS A 512 4.53 10.87 -3.56
C LYS A 512 4.35 9.92 -2.39
N LEU A 513 3.52 8.90 -2.59
CA LEU A 513 3.43 7.76 -1.68
C LEU A 513 4.75 6.98 -1.75
N ILE A 514 5.45 6.89 -0.62
CA ILE A 514 6.77 6.23 -0.53
C ILE A 514 6.71 4.95 0.30
N ARG A 515 5.70 4.80 1.16
CA ARG A 515 5.53 3.61 1.99
C ARG A 515 4.06 3.36 2.29
N LEU A 516 3.67 2.10 2.17
CA LEU A 516 2.35 1.59 2.52
C LEU A 516 2.52 0.56 3.65
N MET A 517 1.71 0.68 4.69
CA MET A 517 1.62 -0.36 5.72
C MET A 517 0.18 -0.83 5.86
N VAL A 518 0.00 -2.14 5.95
CA VAL A 518 -1.29 -2.83 6.11
C VAL A 518 -1.19 -3.70 7.35
N ASN A 519 -2.08 -3.48 8.32
CA ASN A 519 -2.11 -4.20 9.59
C ASN A 519 -0.74 -4.25 10.32
N GLY A 520 0.07 -3.20 10.17
CA GLY A 520 1.41 -3.08 10.77
C GLY A 520 2.56 -3.60 9.90
N ASN A 521 2.28 -4.34 8.84
CA ASN A 521 3.30 -4.88 7.92
C ASN A 521 3.61 -3.89 6.80
N VAL A 522 4.88 -3.73 6.44
CA VAL A 522 5.29 -2.90 5.29
C VAL A 522 5.03 -3.67 4.01
N VAL A 523 4.31 -3.05 3.09
CA VAL A 523 3.97 -3.67 1.80
C VAL A 523 4.89 -3.09 0.71
N GLY A 524 5.67 -3.97 0.08
CA GLY A 524 6.43 -3.68 -1.13
C GLY A 524 5.83 -4.40 -2.35
N ALA A 525 6.38 -4.12 -3.53
CA ALA A 525 6.04 -4.85 -4.75
C ALA A 525 6.23 -6.36 -4.51
N GLY A 526 5.22 -7.17 -4.80
CA GLY A 526 5.27 -8.63 -4.68
C GLY A 526 5.35 -9.17 -3.24
N THR A 527 5.15 -8.34 -2.21
CA THR A 527 5.09 -8.79 -0.81
C THR A 527 3.74 -9.47 -0.56
N GLU A 528 3.77 -10.68 -0.03
CA GLU A 528 2.58 -11.42 0.39
C GLU A 528 2.20 -11.04 1.83
N VAL A 529 0.95 -10.61 2.01
CA VAL A 529 0.35 -10.31 3.32
C VAL A 529 -0.94 -11.13 3.40
N ASP A 530 -1.08 -11.94 4.45
CA ASP A 530 -2.24 -12.80 4.66
C ASP A 530 -2.57 -13.73 3.47
N GLY A 531 -1.54 -14.23 2.78
CA GLY A 531 -1.70 -15.16 1.65
C GLY A 531 -1.95 -14.47 0.29
N ARG A 532 -1.89 -13.13 0.22
CA ARG A 532 -2.17 -12.36 -1.00
C ARG A 532 -1.13 -11.28 -1.26
N VAL A 533 -0.76 -11.12 -2.53
CA VAL A 533 0.03 -9.97 -2.98
C VAL A 533 -0.90 -8.76 -3.14
N ILE A 534 -0.67 -7.72 -2.35
CA ILE A 534 -1.50 -6.51 -2.34
C ILE A 534 -1.13 -5.59 -3.52
N ILE A 535 0.16 -5.44 -3.80
CA ILE A 535 0.67 -4.63 -4.91
C ILE A 535 1.75 -5.41 -5.67
N GLU A 536 1.65 -5.41 -7.00
CA GLU A 536 2.67 -5.99 -7.88
C GLU A 536 3.74 -4.98 -8.28
N LYS A 537 3.42 -3.68 -8.19
CA LYS A 537 4.29 -2.56 -8.55
C LYS A 537 4.85 -1.87 -7.31
N ALA A 538 5.96 -1.17 -7.48
CA ALA A 538 6.57 -0.33 -6.46
C ALA A 538 5.56 0.71 -5.95
N VAL A 539 5.55 0.93 -4.63
CA VAL A 539 4.59 1.82 -3.94
C VAL A 539 4.55 3.22 -4.58
N SER A 540 5.70 3.72 -5.02
CA SER A 540 5.87 5.01 -5.69
C SER A 540 5.11 5.15 -7.02
N ARG A 541 4.75 4.02 -7.65
CA ARG A 541 4.07 3.93 -8.96
C ARG A 541 2.58 3.63 -8.86
N VAL A 542 2.10 3.19 -7.69
CA VAL A 542 0.71 2.75 -7.53
C VAL A 542 -0.21 3.94 -7.25
N ARG A 543 -1.37 3.93 -7.91
CA ARG A 543 -2.46 4.93 -7.72
C ARG A 543 -3.78 4.32 -7.28
N HIS A 544 -3.96 3.04 -7.56
CA HIS A 544 -5.14 2.27 -7.20
C HIS A 544 -4.68 1.02 -6.46
N ILE A 545 -5.21 0.80 -5.26
CA ILE A 545 -4.83 -0.33 -4.41
C ILE A 545 -6.10 -1.02 -3.92
N ASP A 546 -6.20 -2.30 -4.21
CA ASP A 546 -7.27 -3.16 -3.73
C ASP A 546 -6.85 -3.85 -2.44
N PHE A 547 -7.68 -3.73 -1.41
CA PHE A 547 -7.49 -4.37 -0.12
C PHE A 547 -8.61 -5.37 0.15
N ASP A 548 -8.27 -6.44 0.85
CA ASP A 548 -9.27 -7.36 1.37
C ASP A 548 -10.00 -6.78 2.60
N TYR A 549 -11.16 -7.34 2.96
CA TYR A 549 -11.95 -6.88 4.11
C TYR A 549 -11.21 -7.02 5.45
N LEU A 550 -10.11 -7.79 5.50
CA LEU A 550 -9.24 -7.94 6.68
C LEU A 550 -8.29 -6.75 6.88
N ALA A 551 -8.13 -5.88 5.89
CA ALA A 551 -7.28 -4.69 5.97
C ALA A 551 -7.96 -3.58 6.79
N THR A 552 -7.90 -3.71 8.11
CA THR A 552 -8.57 -2.79 9.05
C THR A 552 -7.77 -1.52 9.32
N ASN A 553 -6.43 -1.61 9.22
CA ASN A 553 -5.50 -0.54 9.54
C ASN A 553 -4.55 -0.30 8.37
N LEU A 554 -4.72 0.85 7.70
CA LEU A 554 -3.85 1.31 6.63
C LEU A 554 -3.03 2.49 7.10
N LYS A 555 -1.76 2.56 6.73
CA LYS A 555 -0.93 3.75 6.93
C LYS A 555 -0.21 4.09 5.64
N LEU A 556 -0.57 5.23 5.06
CA LEU A 556 0.06 5.78 3.86
C LEU A 556 1.10 6.82 4.27
N THR A 557 2.33 6.68 3.83
CA THR A 557 3.38 7.67 4.08
C THR A 557 3.77 8.39 2.80
N PHE A 558 3.62 9.72 2.82
CA PHE A 558 3.92 10.59 1.68
C PHE A 558 5.18 11.41 1.94
N SER A 559 5.96 11.63 0.88
CA SER A 559 7.09 12.55 0.86
C SER A 559 6.89 13.59 -0.24
N ALA A 560 7.08 14.86 0.12
CA ALA A 560 7.14 15.98 -0.81
C ALA A 560 8.54 16.16 -1.46
N MET A 561 9.53 15.36 -1.05
CA MET A 561 10.93 15.45 -1.48
C MET A 561 11.57 16.83 -1.27
N ASN A 562 11.12 17.55 -0.24
CA ASN A 562 11.68 18.83 0.17
C ASN A 562 13.00 18.61 0.95
N TYR A 563 14.08 18.29 0.22
CA TYR A 563 15.38 17.99 0.80
C TYR A 563 16.01 19.20 1.51
N PHE A 564 15.74 20.42 1.05
CA PHE A 564 16.39 21.61 1.56
C PHE A 564 15.74 22.15 2.85
N ARG A 565 14.41 22.06 3.00
CA ARG A 565 13.72 22.49 4.24
C ARG A 565 12.56 21.57 4.63
N PRO A 566 12.85 20.36 5.14
CA PRO A 566 11.84 19.37 5.48
C PRO A 566 10.77 19.88 6.46
N LEU A 567 11.17 20.63 7.50
CA LEU A 567 10.26 21.22 8.51
C LEU A 567 9.28 22.24 7.92
N GLN A 568 9.61 22.85 6.78
CA GLN A 568 8.75 23.79 6.05
C GLN A 568 7.98 23.05 4.95
N THR A 569 7.43 21.88 5.28
CA THR A 569 6.57 21.11 4.38
C THR A 569 5.17 21.05 4.98
N TYR A 570 4.23 21.70 4.29
CA TYR A 570 2.82 21.68 4.58
C TYR A 570 2.14 20.70 3.62
N TYR A 571 1.26 19.87 4.15
CA TYR A 571 0.38 19.02 3.38
C TYR A 571 -1.04 19.50 3.53
N ARG A 572 -1.85 19.40 2.48
CA ARG A 572 -3.30 19.37 2.66
C ARG A 572 -3.83 18.05 2.15
N VAL A 573 -4.70 17.46 2.95
CA VAL A 573 -5.22 16.11 2.73
C VAL A 573 -6.72 16.12 2.91
N ARG A 574 -7.43 15.37 2.07
CA ARG A 574 -8.80 14.95 2.32
C ARG A 574 -9.00 13.50 1.88
N VAL A 575 -9.96 12.82 2.50
CA VAL A 575 -10.30 11.44 2.19
C VAL A 575 -11.77 11.39 1.79
N LEU A 576 -12.04 11.23 0.49
CA LEU A 576 -13.39 11.09 -0.04
C LEU A 576 -13.90 9.65 0.23
N GLY A 577 -15.18 9.52 0.56
CA GLY A 577 -15.78 8.26 1.02
C GLY A 577 -15.61 8.01 2.53
N GLY A 578 -14.84 8.86 3.23
CA GLY A 578 -14.64 8.79 4.67
C GLY A 578 -15.69 9.56 5.48
N THR A 579 -15.49 9.64 6.80
CA THR A 579 -16.39 10.36 7.72
C THR A 579 -16.29 11.89 7.61
N ASP A 580 -15.13 12.41 7.20
CA ASP A 580 -14.88 13.84 6.99
C ASP A 580 -14.13 14.06 5.68
N GLU A 581 -14.80 14.70 4.72
CA GLU A 581 -14.29 14.96 3.37
C GLU A 581 -13.65 16.35 3.22
N ASN A 582 -13.55 17.13 4.31
CA ASN A 582 -12.97 18.46 4.27
C ASN A 582 -11.44 18.42 4.15
N TRP A 583 -10.88 19.46 3.52
CA TRP A 583 -9.43 19.65 3.49
C TRP A 583 -8.88 19.95 4.88
N ARG A 584 -7.86 19.21 5.27
CA ARG A 584 -7.08 19.44 6.49
C ARG A 584 -5.66 19.84 6.12
N VAL A 585 -5.20 20.97 6.63
CA VAL A 585 -3.82 21.45 6.45
C VAL A 585 -2.97 20.95 7.61
N LEU A 586 -1.94 20.18 7.31
CA LEU A 586 -1.06 19.49 8.24
C LEU A 586 0.39 19.91 8.00
N SER A 587 1.11 20.16 9.07
CA SER A 587 2.54 20.45 9.08
C SER A 587 3.17 19.82 10.32
N TYR A 588 4.49 19.86 10.44
CA TYR A 588 5.18 19.41 11.64
C TYR A 588 4.60 20.05 12.93
N PHE A 589 4.12 21.30 12.84
CA PHE A 589 3.69 22.10 13.99
C PHE A 589 2.22 21.93 14.40
N ASN A 590 1.32 21.52 13.49
CA ASN A 590 -0.12 21.46 13.76
C ASN A 590 -0.75 20.07 13.56
N SER A 591 0.05 19.04 13.29
CA SER A 591 -0.43 17.72 12.89
C SER A 591 -0.39 16.66 13.98
N ASN A 592 -0.01 17.02 15.22
CA ASN A 592 0.13 16.09 16.34
C ASN A 592 0.97 14.85 16.01
N GLY A 593 2.06 15.03 15.24
CA GLY A 593 2.99 13.98 14.86
C GLY A 593 2.63 13.19 13.59
N LEU A 594 1.57 13.57 12.87
CA LEU A 594 1.31 13.00 11.54
C LEU A 594 2.36 13.44 10.52
N VAL A 595 2.90 14.66 10.63
CA VAL A 595 4.07 15.11 9.87
C VAL A 595 5.30 15.08 10.77
N ASP A 596 6.30 14.31 10.39
CA ASP A 596 7.54 14.15 11.17
C ASP A 596 8.56 15.27 10.91
N SER A 597 9.68 15.26 11.64
CA SER A 597 10.75 16.26 11.48
C SER A 597 11.48 16.17 10.13
N LYS A 598 11.29 15.08 9.39
CA LYS A 598 11.78 14.90 8.01
C LYS A 598 10.76 15.36 6.97
N GLY A 599 9.65 15.99 7.39
CA GLY A 599 8.61 16.48 6.50
C GLY A 599 7.80 15.37 5.83
N LEU A 600 7.79 14.15 6.38
CA LEU A 600 7.01 13.04 5.87
C LEU A 600 5.61 13.04 6.50
N LEU A 601 4.58 12.93 5.66
CA LEU A 601 3.21 12.80 6.12
C LEU A 601 2.87 11.32 6.32
N HIS A 602 2.60 10.93 7.55
CA HIS A 602 2.07 9.63 7.95
C HIS A 602 0.55 9.73 8.14
N LEU A 603 -0.22 9.22 7.17
CA LEU A 603 -1.68 9.23 7.20
C LEU A 603 -2.22 7.84 7.61
N PRO A 604 -2.61 7.64 8.88
CA PRO A 604 -3.32 6.44 9.31
C PRO A 604 -4.79 6.52 8.90
N LEU A 605 -5.31 5.45 8.29
CA LEU A 605 -6.73 5.23 8.03
C LEU A 605 -7.13 3.95 8.78
N VAL A 606 -8.00 4.11 9.77
CA VAL A 606 -8.36 3.05 10.72
C VAL A 606 -9.87 2.85 10.68
N GLY A 607 -10.30 1.58 10.72
CA GLY A 607 -11.71 1.23 10.80
C GLY A 607 -12.49 1.60 9.55
N LEU A 608 -11.87 1.48 8.37
CA LEU A 608 -12.53 1.70 7.10
C LEU A 608 -13.53 0.56 6.81
N GLU A 609 -14.72 0.91 6.35
CA GLU A 609 -15.75 -0.05 5.94
C GLU A 609 -15.48 -0.52 4.49
N PRO A 610 -16.07 -1.64 4.03
CA PRO A 610 -15.97 -2.03 2.62
C PRO A 610 -16.55 -0.96 1.69
N GLY A 611 -15.73 -0.48 0.75
CA GLY A 611 -16.08 0.64 -0.13
C GLY A 611 -14.87 1.20 -0.89
N GLU A 612 -15.12 2.23 -1.70
CA GLU A 612 -14.06 2.96 -2.42
C GLU A 612 -13.75 4.28 -1.72
N TYR A 613 -12.47 4.50 -1.43
CA TYR A 613 -11.95 5.71 -0.82
C TYR A 613 -10.96 6.39 -1.75
N THR A 614 -10.99 7.71 -1.83
CA THR A 614 -9.97 8.47 -2.58
C THR A 614 -9.24 9.44 -1.66
N VAL A 615 -7.96 9.19 -1.45
CA VAL A 615 -7.06 10.09 -0.75
C VAL A 615 -6.50 11.12 -1.74
N GLU A 616 -6.81 12.39 -1.50
CA GLU A 616 -6.21 13.49 -2.23
C GLU A 616 -5.18 14.20 -1.35
N VAL A 617 -3.95 14.35 -1.86
CA VAL A 617 -2.85 14.99 -1.15
C VAL A 617 -2.15 16.03 -2.01
N GLN A 618 -1.87 17.18 -1.41
CA GLN A 618 -1.03 18.24 -1.97
C GLN A 618 0.05 18.61 -0.95
N ALA A 619 1.17 19.12 -1.45
CA ALA A 619 2.25 19.62 -0.62
C ALA A 619 2.63 21.03 -1.07
N SER A 620 3.03 21.85 -0.10
CA SER A 620 3.49 23.21 -0.29
C SER A 620 4.52 23.55 0.78
N MET A 621 5.30 24.60 0.53
CA MET A 621 6.16 25.18 1.56
C MET A 621 5.42 26.21 2.41
N PHE A 622 4.23 26.62 1.98
CA PHE A 622 3.43 27.65 2.62
C PHE A 622 2.03 27.11 2.91
N PRO A 623 1.42 27.47 4.05
CA PRO A 623 0.11 26.95 4.44
C PRO A 623 -1.05 27.44 3.55
N ASP A 624 -0.88 28.61 2.91
CA ASP A 624 -1.96 29.29 2.17
C ASP A 624 -1.87 29.12 0.65
N ILE A 625 -0.76 28.58 0.14
CA ILE A 625 -0.47 28.48 -1.29
C ILE A 625 -0.53 27.01 -1.72
N TRP A 626 -1.33 26.71 -2.74
CA TRP A 626 -1.59 25.33 -3.17
C TRP A 626 -1.72 25.21 -4.69
N ASP A 627 -0.64 25.54 -5.39
CA ASP A 627 -0.65 25.69 -6.86
C ASP A 627 -0.36 24.38 -7.61
N THR A 628 0.13 23.34 -6.92
CA THR A 628 0.40 22.04 -7.54
C THR A 628 -0.88 21.20 -7.60
N PRO A 629 -1.14 20.42 -8.67
CA PRO A 629 -2.35 19.61 -8.76
C PRO A 629 -2.37 18.50 -7.70
N SER A 630 -3.57 18.19 -7.17
CA SER A 630 -3.73 17.15 -6.16
C SER A 630 -3.38 15.77 -6.70
N GLN A 631 -2.63 15.03 -5.88
CA GLN A 631 -2.26 13.65 -6.16
C GLN A 631 -3.36 12.77 -5.58
N LYS A 632 -4.01 11.99 -6.44
CA LYS A 632 -5.13 11.11 -6.08
C LYS A 632 -4.67 9.67 -5.94
N TYR A 633 -5.10 9.01 -4.88
CA TYR A 633 -4.87 7.61 -4.59
C TYR A 633 -6.20 6.95 -4.24
N THR A 634 -6.63 5.98 -5.04
CA THR A 634 -7.88 5.24 -4.84
C THR A 634 -7.59 3.96 -4.08
N LEU A 635 -8.31 3.73 -2.99
CA LEU A 635 -8.20 2.58 -2.12
C LEU A 635 -9.56 1.87 -2.13
N SER A 636 -9.61 0.63 -2.59
CA SER A 636 -10.86 -0.14 -2.67
C SER A 636 -10.81 -1.28 -1.65
N ILE A 637 -11.72 -1.28 -0.69
CA ILE A 637 -11.85 -2.34 0.32
C ILE A 637 -12.97 -3.28 -0.10
N LEU A 638 -12.59 -4.52 -0.42
CA LEU A 638 -13.52 -5.54 -0.91
C LEU A 638 -14.50 -5.97 0.18
N GLN A 639 -15.72 -6.36 -0.21
CA GLN A 639 -16.69 -6.93 0.72
C GLN A 639 -16.30 -8.36 1.14
N PRO A 640 -16.60 -8.77 2.39
CA PRO A 640 -16.41 -10.16 2.80
C PRO A 640 -17.25 -11.12 1.95
N TRP A 641 -16.66 -12.26 1.58
CA TRP A 641 -17.32 -13.27 0.74
C TRP A 641 -18.64 -13.79 1.34
N TRP A 642 -18.76 -13.80 2.66
CA TRP A 642 -19.97 -14.23 3.39
C TRP A 642 -21.07 -13.16 3.45
N GLN A 643 -20.78 -11.91 3.07
CA GLN A 643 -21.78 -10.85 2.90
C GLN A 643 -22.32 -10.78 1.47
N THR A 644 -21.93 -11.70 0.58
CA THR A 644 -22.40 -11.69 -0.81
C THR A 644 -23.90 -11.99 -0.89
N THR A 645 -24.62 -11.23 -1.72
CA THR A 645 -26.06 -11.43 -1.96
C THR A 645 -26.38 -12.86 -2.40
N GLY A 646 -25.46 -13.48 -3.16
CA GLY A 646 -25.57 -14.87 -3.59
C GLY A 646 -25.65 -15.87 -2.42
N LEU A 647 -24.80 -15.72 -1.40
CA LEU A 647 -24.81 -16.62 -0.24
C LEU A 647 -26.15 -16.53 0.51
N TYR A 648 -26.66 -15.31 0.74
CA TYR A 648 -27.97 -15.13 1.37
C TYR A 648 -29.10 -15.78 0.56
N ILE A 649 -29.09 -15.65 -0.78
CA ILE A 649 -30.06 -16.31 -1.66
C ILE A 649 -29.95 -17.83 -1.54
N THR A 650 -28.74 -18.39 -1.59
CA THR A 650 -28.54 -19.85 -1.47
C THR A 650 -28.99 -20.38 -0.11
N LEU A 651 -28.70 -19.66 0.97
CA LEU A 651 -29.15 -20.03 2.33
C LEU A 651 -30.67 -19.99 2.42
N LEU A 652 -31.32 -18.99 1.82
CA LEU A 652 -32.78 -18.89 1.74
C LEU A 652 -33.38 -20.05 0.95
N ILE A 653 -32.76 -20.46 -0.17
CA ILE A 653 -33.17 -21.65 -0.94
C ILE A 653 -33.00 -22.93 -0.12
N VAL A 654 -31.88 -23.10 0.60
CA VAL A 654 -31.64 -24.28 1.45
C VAL A 654 -32.68 -24.36 2.56
N VAL A 655 -32.97 -23.24 3.24
CA VAL A 655 -34.02 -23.17 4.26
C VAL A 655 -35.39 -23.46 3.64
N GLY A 656 -35.69 -22.89 2.47
CA GLY A 656 -36.93 -23.14 1.74
C GLY A 656 -37.10 -24.62 1.34
N CYS A 657 -36.03 -25.26 0.86
CA CYS A 657 -35.98 -26.69 0.55
C CYS A 657 -36.16 -27.55 1.80
N MET A 658 -35.54 -27.18 2.92
CA MET A 658 -35.69 -27.87 4.20
C MET A 658 -37.14 -27.76 4.71
N ILE A 659 -37.77 -26.59 4.61
CA ILE A 659 -39.18 -26.41 4.94
C ILE A 659 -40.05 -27.25 4.01
N ALA A 660 -39.83 -27.21 2.69
CA ALA A 660 -40.58 -27.99 1.72
C ALA A 660 -40.45 -29.51 1.95
N TYR A 661 -39.25 -29.97 2.29
CA TYR A 661 -38.97 -31.36 2.64
C TYR A 661 -39.71 -31.78 3.92
N ASN A 662 -39.66 -30.96 4.97
CA ASN A 662 -40.39 -31.21 6.21
C ASN A 662 -41.92 -31.21 5.98
N VAL A 663 -42.44 -30.28 5.19
CA VAL A 663 -43.87 -30.24 4.81
C VAL A 663 -44.25 -31.49 4.01
N LYS A 664 -43.40 -31.95 3.09
CA LYS A 664 -43.63 -33.17 2.31
C LYS A 664 -43.65 -34.42 3.22
N ASN A 665 -42.69 -34.54 4.14
CA ASN A 665 -42.64 -35.65 5.09
C ASN A 665 -43.80 -35.64 6.07
N TYR A 666 -44.17 -34.46 6.56
CA TYR A 666 -45.35 -34.28 7.41
C TYR A 666 -46.63 -34.71 6.68
N LYS A 667 -46.82 -34.29 5.42
CA LYS A 667 -47.96 -34.72 4.60
C LYS A 667 -47.96 -36.22 4.33
N LEU A 668 -46.79 -36.83 4.06
CA LEU A 668 -46.68 -38.27 3.82
C LEU A 668 -47.02 -39.07 5.08
N ASN A 669 -46.47 -38.71 6.23
CA ASN A 669 -46.76 -39.38 7.51
C ASN A 669 -48.23 -39.25 7.89
N ASN A 670 -48.86 -38.10 7.67
CA ASN A 670 -50.28 -37.94 7.92
C ASN A 670 -51.15 -38.80 6.99
N ARG A 671 -50.77 -38.94 5.70
CA ARG A 671 -51.48 -39.84 4.78
C ARG A 671 -51.36 -41.31 5.19
N LEU A 672 -50.19 -41.72 5.68
CA LEU A 672 -49.98 -43.09 6.17
C LEU A 672 -50.81 -43.37 7.43
N ARG A 673 -50.84 -42.45 8.39
CA ARG A 673 -51.69 -42.55 9.59
C ARG A 673 -53.17 -42.68 9.26
N MET A 674 -53.68 -41.89 8.30
CA MET A 674 -55.08 -41.96 7.86
C MET A 674 -55.45 -43.32 7.24
N LYS A 675 -54.51 -43.99 6.53
CA LYS A 675 -54.76 -45.31 5.94
C LYS A 675 -54.87 -46.42 6.99
N CYS A 676 -54.04 -46.40 8.03
CA CYS A 676 -54.13 -47.37 9.13
C CYS A 676 -55.50 -47.27 9.83
N ASN A 677 -55.92 -46.06 10.21
CA ASN A 677 -57.19 -45.86 10.90
C ASN A 677 -58.42 -46.30 10.09
N LEU A 678 -58.37 -46.20 8.75
CA LEU A 678 -59.45 -46.66 7.86
C LEU A 678 -59.54 -48.19 7.82
N GLY A 679 -58.41 -48.90 7.71
CA GLY A 679 -58.39 -50.37 7.74
C GLY A 679 -58.87 -50.92 9.08
N GLU A 680 -58.51 -50.26 10.18
CA GLU A 680 -58.94 -50.61 11.53
C GLU A 680 -60.47 -50.50 11.72
N PHE A 681 -61.10 -49.48 11.11
CA PHE A 681 -62.55 -49.30 11.16
C PHE A 681 -63.33 -50.34 10.33
N GLU A 682 -62.79 -50.79 9.19
CA GLU A 682 -63.44 -51.80 8.36
C GLU A 682 -63.50 -53.17 9.06
N LEU A 683 -62.46 -53.53 9.80
CA LEU A 683 -62.38 -54.84 10.46
C LEU A 683 -63.35 -54.96 11.65
N SER A 684 -63.46 -53.92 12.49
CA SER A 684 -64.42 -53.93 13.61
C SER A 684 -65.86 -54.09 13.09
N LYS A 685 -66.19 -53.44 11.96
CA LYS A 685 -67.48 -53.56 11.29
C LYS A 685 -67.74 -54.98 10.76
N LEU A 686 -66.74 -55.63 10.16
CA LEU A 686 -66.86 -57.01 9.66
C LEU A 686 -67.10 -58.02 10.80
N LEU A 687 -66.41 -57.85 11.92
CA LEU A 687 -66.56 -58.71 13.10
C LEU A 687 -67.95 -58.55 13.74
N GLY A 688 -68.42 -57.31 13.90
CA GLY A 688 -69.78 -57.04 14.39
C GLY A 688 -70.87 -57.66 13.52
N ASN A 689 -70.74 -57.57 12.18
CA ASN A 689 -71.67 -58.20 11.25
C ASN A 689 -71.66 -59.74 11.32
N PHE A 690 -70.52 -60.36 11.60
CA PHE A 690 -70.45 -61.82 11.76
C PHE A 690 -71.12 -62.29 13.06
N LEU A 691 -70.85 -61.62 14.17
CA LEU A 691 -71.47 -61.89 15.47
C LEU A 691 -73.01 -61.84 15.39
N LYS A 692 -73.55 -60.79 14.74
CA LYS A 692 -75.00 -60.65 14.52
C LYS A 692 -75.60 -61.80 13.70
N ARG A 693 -74.85 -62.34 12.72
CA ARG A 693 -75.30 -63.51 11.94
C ARG A 693 -75.25 -64.81 12.75
N CYS A 694 -74.31 -64.94 13.70
CA CYS A 694 -74.24 -66.08 14.59
C CYS A 694 -75.41 -66.14 15.57
N GLU A 695 -75.86 -64.99 16.10
CA GLU A 695 -77.04 -64.92 16.99
C GLU A 695 -78.32 -65.37 16.29
N VAL A 696 -78.54 -64.98 15.03
CA VAL A 696 -79.71 -65.44 14.27
C VAL A 696 -79.74 -66.97 14.12
N CYS A 697 -78.58 -67.63 14.13
CA CYS A 697 -78.47 -69.08 13.99
C CYS A 697 -78.36 -69.82 15.33
N SER A 698 -78.36 -69.12 16.48
CA SER A 698 -78.06 -69.74 17.79
C SER A 698 -79.13 -70.71 18.26
N ASP A 699 -80.37 -70.53 17.81
CA ASP A 699 -81.53 -71.27 18.30
C ASP A 699 -81.97 -72.38 17.31
N ASP A 700 -81.37 -72.45 16.12
CA ASP A 700 -81.65 -73.47 15.10
C ASP A 700 -81.24 -74.88 15.58
N ILE A 701 -82.01 -75.93 15.23
CA ILE A 701 -81.59 -77.32 15.47
C ILE A 701 -80.46 -77.69 14.48
N LEU A 702 -79.37 -78.29 14.97
CA LEU A 702 -78.21 -78.65 14.13
C LEU A 702 -78.51 -79.88 13.27
N MET A 703 -78.88 -79.62 12.02
CA MET A 703 -79.06 -80.63 10.96
C MET A 703 -77.79 -80.83 10.13
N PRO A 704 -77.52 -82.05 9.63
CA PRO A 704 -76.47 -82.27 8.66
C PRO A 704 -76.71 -81.42 7.41
N SER A 705 -75.65 -80.82 6.89
CA SER A 705 -75.75 -80.13 5.60
C SER A 705 -75.97 -81.16 4.48
N ARG A 706 -76.54 -80.74 3.35
CA ARG A 706 -76.72 -81.63 2.18
C ARG A 706 -75.40 -82.28 1.74
N ASP A 707 -74.28 -81.58 1.92
CA ASP A 707 -72.93 -82.05 1.57
C ASP A 707 -72.37 -83.06 2.60
N GLU A 708 -72.92 -83.11 3.82
CA GLU A 708 -72.53 -84.05 4.89
C GLU A 708 -73.30 -85.39 4.82
N LEU A 709 -74.44 -85.43 4.13
CA LEU A 709 -75.30 -86.62 3.99
C LEU A 709 -75.00 -87.45 2.72
N SER A 710 -74.28 -86.89 1.75
CA SER A 710 -73.84 -87.61 0.56
C SER A 710 -72.65 -88.51 0.90
N GLY A 711 -72.93 -89.79 1.14
CA GLY A 711 -71.95 -90.80 1.52
C GLY A 711 -70.90 -91.06 0.43
N ASP A 712 -69.65 -90.77 0.75
CA ASP A 712 -68.50 -91.62 0.43
C ASP A 712 -67.41 -91.40 1.50
N GLY A 713 -66.75 -92.48 1.90
CA GLY A 713 -66.17 -92.69 3.24
C GLY A 713 -64.97 -91.84 3.70
N LYS A 714 -64.67 -90.67 3.12
CA LYS A 714 -63.63 -89.74 3.61
C LYS A 714 -63.90 -88.27 3.22
N VAL A 715 -64.94 -87.66 3.77
CA VAL A 715 -65.07 -86.19 3.77
C VAL A 715 -64.74 -85.65 5.17
N LYS A 716 -63.68 -84.84 5.26
CA LYS A 716 -63.28 -84.14 6.49
C LYS A 716 -64.35 -83.09 6.79
N MET A 717 -65.05 -83.20 7.91
CA MET A 717 -66.08 -82.25 8.29
C MET A 717 -65.44 -80.87 8.54
N SER A 718 -65.94 -79.84 7.85
CA SER A 718 -65.44 -78.46 8.01
C SER A 718 -65.78 -77.96 9.41
N LEU A 719 -64.76 -77.57 10.17
CA LEU A 719 -64.87 -77.10 11.55
C LEU A 719 -64.15 -75.76 11.68
N MET A 720 -64.65 -74.88 12.55
CA MET A 720 -63.96 -73.63 12.87
C MET A 720 -62.85 -73.89 13.90
N SER A 721 -61.76 -73.11 13.83
CA SER A 721 -60.64 -73.27 14.74
C SER A 721 -61.06 -72.95 16.17
N LYS A 722 -60.55 -73.74 17.14
CA LYS A 722 -60.84 -73.54 18.57
C LYS A 722 -60.45 -72.13 19.04
N GLU A 723 -59.34 -71.60 18.52
CA GLU A 723 -58.80 -70.26 18.81
C GLU A 723 -59.75 -69.14 18.37
N PHE A 724 -60.35 -69.26 17.17
CA PHE A 724 -61.32 -68.27 16.71
C PHE A 724 -62.63 -68.37 17.50
N VAL A 725 -63.05 -69.58 17.86
CA VAL A 725 -64.26 -69.79 18.66
C VAL A 725 -64.11 -69.17 20.06
N SER A 726 -62.98 -69.40 20.73
CA SER A 726 -62.69 -68.80 22.04
C SER A 726 -62.61 -67.28 21.97
N LEU A 727 -61.94 -66.75 20.94
CA LEU A 727 -61.81 -65.30 20.71
C LEU A 727 -63.19 -64.63 20.58
N VAL A 728 -64.07 -65.23 19.77
CA VAL A 728 -65.42 -64.70 19.51
C VAL A 728 -66.32 -64.82 20.76
N LEU A 729 -66.14 -65.85 21.59
CA LEU A 729 -66.85 -65.98 22.87
C LEU A 729 -66.42 -64.91 23.89
N ASP A 730 -65.12 -64.63 23.98
CA ASP A 730 -64.57 -63.57 24.85
C ASP A 730 -64.98 -62.16 24.39
N LEU A 731 -65.29 -62.01 23.10
CA LEU A 731 -65.81 -60.77 22.52
C LEU A 731 -67.32 -60.60 22.66
N LYS A 732 -68.07 -61.69 22.89
CA LYS A 732 -69.54 -61.67 22.97
C LYS A 732 -70.11 -60.63 23.95
N PRO A 733 -69.57 -60.44 25.18
CA PRO A 733 -70.07 -59.42 26.12
C PRO A 733 -69.92 -57.98 25.62
N HIS A 734 -69.08 -57.74 24.61
CA HIS A 734 -68.76 -56.42 24.07
C HIS A 734 -69.53 -56.11 22.77
N VAL A 735 -70.46 -56.97 22.36
CA VAL A 735 -71.23 -56.84 21.12
C VAL A 735 -72.48 -55.96 21.28
N ASP A 736 -73.11 -55.99 22.46
CA ASP A 736 -74.39 -55.32 22.70
C ASP A 736 -74.27 -53.78 22.79
N ASP A 737 -73.05 -53.23 22.91
CA ASP A 737 -72.78 -51.80 23.12
C ASP A 737 -72.30 -51.05 21.84
N GLU A 738 -72.55 -51.62 20.66
CA GLU A 738 -72.29 -51.04 19.32
C GLU A 738 -70.87 -50.47 19.05
N SER A 739 -69.84 -50.79 19.83
CA SER A 739 -68.46 -50.43 19.45
C SER A 739 -67.41 -51.42 19.93
N ILE A 740 -67.07 -52.38 19.06
CA ILE A 740 -65.82 -53.13 19.19
C ILE A 740 -64.68 -52.17 18.83
N THR A 741 -64.13 -51.47 19.84
CA THR A 741 -63.00 -50.55 19.66
C THR A 741 -61.67 -51.30 19.56
N HIS A 742 -60.68 -50.66 18.93
CA HIS A 742 -59.35 -51.24 18.74
C HIS A 742 -58.68 -51.67 20.07
N ASP A 743 -58.87 -50.90 21.13
CA ASP A 743 -58.29 -51.23 22.45
C ASP A 743 -58.91 -52.50 23.04
N VAL A 744 -60.21 -52.74 22.77
CA VAL A 744 -60.88 -54.00 23.13
C VAL A 744 -60.30 -55.16 22.31
N LEU A 745 -60.15 -55.01 21.00
CA LEU A 745 -59.54 -56.06 20.15
C LEU A 745 -58.10 -56.39 20.57
N LYS A 746 -57.29 -55.36 20.84
CA LYS A 746 -55.90 -55.54 21.30
C LYS A 746 -55.84 -56.20 22.67
N SER A 747 -56.68 -55.79 23.61
CA SER A 747 -56.71 -56.38 24.95
C SER A 747 -57.20 -57.84 24.96
N VAL A 748 -58.18 -58.18 24.11
CA VAL A 748 -58.65 -59.56 23.94
C VAL A 748 -57.60 -60.40 23.19
N GLY A 749 -57.01 -59.88 22.12
CA GLY A 749 -55.92 -60.56 21.39
C GLY A 749 -54.74 -60.90 22.30
N SER A 750 -54.31 -59.96 23.14
CA SER A 750 -53.26 -60.18 24.14
C SER A 750 -53.64 -61.24 25.19
N ARG A 751 -54.91 -61.36 25.61
CA ARG A 751 -55.37 -62.45 26.50
C ARG A 751 -55.21 -63.84 25.88
N HIS A 752 -55.38 -63.94 24.56
CA HIS A 752 -55.15 -65.17 23.82
C HIS A 752 -53.69 -65.34 23.35
N GLY A 753 -52.77 -64.45 23.75
CA GLY A 753 -51.35 -64.52 23.38
C GLY A 753 -51.05 -64.19 21.91
N MET A 754 -51.96 -63.52 21.21
CA MET A 754 -51.81 -63.17 19.78
C MET A 754 -51.36 -61.72 19.58
N ASP A 755 -50.52 -61.48 18.57
CA ASP A 755 -50.25 -60.12 18.07
C ASP A 755 -51.42 -59.58 17.24
N ILE A 756 -51.51 -58.26 17.06
CA ILE A 756 -52.62 -57.60 16.35
C ILE A 756 -52.74 -58.08 14.89
N LEU A 757 -51.61 -58.38 14.23
CA LEU A 757 -51.57 -58.91 12.87
C LEU A 757 -52.10 -60.35 12.82
N GLU A 758 -51.69 -61.20 13.76
CA GLU A 758 -52.19 -62.58 13.88
C GLU A 758 -53.68 -62.61 14.18
N LEU A 759 -54.15 -61.69 15.04
CA LEU A 759 -55.56 -61.47 15.34
C LEU A 759 -56.33 -61.10 14.08
N TYR A 760 -55.81 -60.14 13.29
CA TYR A 760 -56.44 -59.69 12.04
C TYR A 760 -56.51 -60.81 10.99
N ASP A 761 -55.45 -61.59 10.83
CA ASP A 761 -55.45 -62.74 9.93
C ASP A 761 -56.42 -63.84 10.39
N LEU A 762 -56.47 -64.12 11.70
CA LEU A 762 -57.41 -65.10 12.26
C LEU A 762 -58.87 -64.67 12.03
N VAL A 763 -59.16 -63.38 12.22
CA VAL A 763 -60.49 -62.80 11.98
C VAL A 763 -60.83 -62.85 10.50
N ALA A 764 -59.96 -62.35 9.62
CA ALA A 764 -60.20 -62.30 8.18
C ALA A 764 -60.45 -63.69 7.58
N ASN A 765 -59.72 -64.72 8.05
CA ASN A 765 -59.85 -66.09 7.56
C ASN A 765 -61.13 -66.81 8.02
N ASN A 766 -61.84 -66.31 9.04
CA ASN A 766 -62.98 -67.01 9.62
C ASN A 766 -64.31 -66.23 9.58
N VAL A 767 -64.28 -64.89 9.54
CA VAL A 767 -65.48 -64.03 9.53
C VAL A 767 -66.39 -64.21 8.31
N ASN A 768 -65.86 -64.74 7.20
CA ASN A 768 -66.64 -65.06 6.00
C ASN A 768 -67.14 -66.51 5.94
N LYS A 769 -66.80 -67.35 6.92
CA LYS A 769 -67.29 -68.74 6.99
C LYS A 769 -68.75 -68.80 7.44
N ASN A 770 -69.40 -69.92 7.17
CA ASN A 770 -70.82 -70.11 7.51
C ASN A 770 -71.02 -70.04 9.05
N PRO A 771 -71.89 -69.15 9.57
CA PRO A 771 -72.17 -69.00 11.00
C PRO A 771 -72.59 -70.29 11.71
N ARG A 772 -73.24 -71.22 11.00
CA ARG A 772 -73.62 -72.53 11.56
C ARG A 772 -72.42 -73.36 12.00
N LEU A 773 -71.23 -73.14 11.40
CA LEU A 773 -69.99 -73.79 11.83
C LEU A 773 -69.52 -73.28 13.20
N PHE A 774 -69.73 -71.99 13.48
CA PHE A 774 -69.47 -71.39 14.80
C PHE A 774 -70.42 -71.98 15.84
N VAL A 775 -71.73 -71.93 15.57
CA VAL A 775 -72.77 -72.46 16.47
C VAL A 775 -72.54 -73.95 16.76
N ARG A 776 -72.18 -74.72 15.73
CA ARG A 776 -71.80 -76.13 15.87
C ARG A 776 -70.60 -76.31 16.81
N ALA A 777 -69.54 -75.55 16.62
CA ALA A 777 -68.35 -75.65 17.47
C ALA A 777 -68.64 -75.25 18.94
N VAL A 778 -69.44 -74.20 19.16
CA VAL A 778 -69.86 -73.77 20.51
C VAL A 778 -70.68 -74.86 21.20
N ARG A 779 -71.65 -75.46 20.50
CA ARG A 779 -72.47 -76.56 21.05
C ARG A 779 -71.67 -77.82 21.31
N LEU A 780 -70.64 -78.11 20.51
CA LEU A 780 -69.72 -79.21 20.79
C LEU A 780 -68.88 -78.97 22.06
N ILE A 781 -68.45 -77.72 22.31
CA ILE A 781 -67.76 -77.34 23.55
C ILE A 781 -68.71 -77.43 24.76
N GLN A 782 -69.98 -77.08 24.60
CA GLN A 782 -70.98 -77.29 25.65
C GLN A 782 -71.22 -78.79 25.90
N ALA A 783 -71.36 -79.56 24.83
CA ALA A 783 -71.53 -81.00 24.91
C ALA A 783 -70.32 -81.68 25.57
N GLU A 784 -69.09 -81.21 25.35
CA GLU A 784 -67.90 -81.71 26.04
C GLU A 784 -68.05 -81.67 27.56
N LYS A 785 -68.51 -80.55 28.10
CA LYS A 785 -68.74 -80.39 29.54
C LYS A 785 -69.79 -81.37 30.07
N LEU A 786 -70.85 -81.60 29.30
CA LEU A 786 -71.91 -82.55 29.64
C LEU A 786 -71.44 -84.01 29.50
N VAL A 787 -70.63 -84.31 28.49
CA VAL A 787 -70.07 -85.65 28.26
C VAL A 787 -69.14 -86.07 29.39
N VAL A 788 -68.33 -85.15 29.93
CA VAL A 788 -67.39 -85.44 31.03
C VAL A 788 -68.05 -85.32 32.41
N GLY A 789 -68.92 -84.33 32.61
CA GLY A 789 -69.46 -83.97 33.93
C GLY A 789 -70.83 -84.58 34.28
N SER A 790 -71.58 -85.12 33.32
CA SER A 790 -72.90 -85.71 33.56
C SER A 790 -72.92 -87.22 33.29
N GLY A 791 -73.67 -87.97 34.11
CA GLY A 791 -73.93 -89.40 33.90
C GLY A 791 -75.02 -89.68 32.87
N GLU A 792 -75.44 -88.66 32.11
CA GLU A 792 -76.56 -88.75 31.18
C GLU A 792 -76.23 -89.59 29.94
N ASP A 793 -77.30 -90.14 29.35
CA ASP A 793 -77.23 -90.90 28.11
C ASP A 793 -76.93 -89.99 26.91
N MET A 794 -76.30 -90.53 25.89
CA MET A 794 -75.84 -89.76 24.73
C MET A 794 -77.01 -89.15 23.94
N ASP A 795 -78.18 -89.78 23.98
CA ASP A 795 -79.42 -89.26 23.39
C ASP A 795 -79.90 -87.98 24.12
N ALA A 796 -79.77 -87.94 25.45
CA ALA A 796 -80.14 -86.77 26.25
C ALA A 796 -79.20 -85.59 25.99
N ILE A 797 -77.89 -85.85 25.98
CA ILE A 797 -76.86 -84.84 25.72
C ILE A 797 -76.97 -84.26 24.30
N ALA A 798 -77.22 -85.12 23.31
CA ALA A 798 -77.43 -84.67 21.93
C ALA A 798 -78.65 -83.73 21.82
N SER A 799 -79.74 -84.06 22.52
CA SER A 799 -80.97 -83.24 22.55
C SER A 799 -80.77 -81.92 23.29
N GLU A 800 -80.09 -81.92 24.45
CA GLU A 800 -79.78 -80.70 25.22
C GLU A 800 -78.85 -79.75 24.46
N CYS A 801 -77.93 -80.31 23.67
CA CYS A 801 -77.07 -79.53 22.77
C CYS A 801 -77.71 -79.25 21.40
N HIS A 802 -79.03 -79.48 21.26
CA HIS A 802 -79.85 -79.17 20.08
C HIS A 802 -79.32 -79.81 18.78
N PHE A 803 -78.80 -81.03 18.85
CA PHE A 803 -78.54 -81.87 17.68
C PHE A 803 -79.79 -82.67 17.31
N VAL A 804 -80.01 -82.89 16.02
CA VAL A 804 -81.21 -83.59 15.51
C VAL A 804 -81.28 -85.04 15.97
N ASN A 805 -80.13 -85.71 16.01
CA ASN A 805 -80.03 -87.09 16.44
C ASN A 805 -78.62 -87.39 16.97
N THR A 806 -78.54 -88.46 17.73
CA THR A 806 -77.33 -88.90 18.44
C THR A 806 -76.24 -89.34 17.49
N ASP A 807 -76.58 -89.99 16.37
CA ASP A 807 -75.61 -90.42 15.36
C ASP A 807 -74.86 -89.22 14.74
N TYR A 808 -75.58 -88.14 14.46
CA TYR A 808 -75.00 -86.92 13.92
C TYR A 808 -74.16 -86.19 14.98
N PHE A 809 -74.66 -86.12 16.22
CA PHE A 809 -73.89 -85.60 17.35
C PHE A 809 -72.57 -86.35 17.54
N VAL A 810 -72.59 -87.69 17.57
CA VAL A 810 -71.41 -88.54 17.71
C VAL A 810 -70.43 -88.27 16.58
N LYS A 811 -70.89 -88.24 15.32
CA LYS A 811 -70.03 -87.90 14.17
C LYS A 811 -69.39 -86.51 14.30
N CYS A 812 -70.17 -85.50 14.70
CA CYS A 812 -69.68 -84.14 14.92
C CYS A 812 -68.65 -84.07 16.04
N PHE A 813 -68.91 -84.74 17.16
CA PHE A 813 -68.03 -84.80 18.31
C PHE A 813 -66.72 -85.53 17.99
N THR A 814 -66.79 -86.70 17.34
CA THR A 814 -65.61 -87.45 16.90
C THR A 814 -64.77 -86.67 15.92
N SER A 815 -65.38 -85.97 14.98
CA SER A 815 -64.61 -85.17 14.03
C SER A 815 -63.94 -83.95 14.68
N TYR A 816 -64.48 -83.42 15.78
CA TYR A 816 -63.98 -82.20 16.43
C TYR A 816 -62.94 -82.49 17.54
N TYR A 817 -63.13 -83.57 18.30
CA TYR A 817 -62.23 -83.97 19.38
C TYR A 817 -61.30 -85.13 19.02
N GLY A 818 -61.56 -85.86 17.94
CA GLY A 818 -60.79 -87.05 17.54
C GLY A 818 -61.19 -88.34 18.25
N TYR A 819 -62.11 -88.27 19.23
CA TYR A 819 -62.63 -89.39 20.02
C TYR A 819 -64.14 -89.44 19.91
N THR A 820 -64.76 -90.62 19.94
CA THR A 820 -66.21 -90.71 20.15
C THR A 820 -66.59 -90.14 21.53
N PRO A 821 -67.80 -89.58 21.73
CA PRO A 821 -68.22 -89.06 23.04
C PRO A 821 -68.02 -90.05 24.18
N ILE A 822 -68.23 -91.35 23.92
CA ILE A 822 -68.03 -92.43 24.89
C ILE A 822 -66.53 -92.63 25.18
N GLU A 823 -65.69 -92.73 24.15
CA GLU A 823 -64.23 -92.83 24.33
C GLU A 823 -63.67 -91.59 25.03
N TYR A 824 -64.18 -90.40 24.71
CA TYR A 824 -63.79 -89.14 25.34
C TYR A 824 -64.20 -89.12 26.80
N ARG A 825 -65.42 -89.55 27.12
CA ARG A 825 -65.86 -89.74 28.51
C ARG A 825 -64.88 -90.67 29.23
N TYR A 826 -64.60 -91.87 28.72
CA TYR A 826 -63.67 -92.80 29.38
C TYR A 826 -62.22 -92.31 29.47
N ALA A 827 -61.73 -91.61 28.46
CA ALA A 827 -60.37 -91.10 28.41
C ALA A 827 -60.14 -89.93 29.38
N PHE A 828 -61.19 -89.17 29.69
CA PHE A 828 -61.09 -87.92 30.47
C PHE A 828 -61.98 -87.89 31.74
N SER A 829 -62.67 -88.98 32.10
CA SER A 829 -63.49 -89.11 33.32
C SER A 829 -62.76 -89.82 34.48
N ARG A 830 -61.44 -90.02 34.40
CA ARG A 830 -60.62 -90.51 35.52
C ARG A 830 -59.55 -89.47 35.85
N ASP A 831 -60.01 -88.45 36.54
CA ASP A 831 -59.24 -87.61 37.46
C ASP A 831 -60.27 -86.96 38.41
N GLU A 832 -60.64 -87.69 39.45
CA GLU A 832 -60.56 -87.15 40.82
C GLU A 832 -59.38 -87.84 41.51
#